data_AF-A0AA36HNF6-F1
#
_entry.id   AF-A0AA36HNF6-F1
#
_cell.length_a   1.000
_cell.length_b   1.000
_cell.length_c   1.000
_cell.angle_alpha   90.00
_cell.angle_beta   90.00
_cell.angle_gamma   90.00
#
_symmetry.space_group_name_H-M   'P 1'
#
loop_
_entity.id
_entity.type
_entity.pdbx_description
1 polymer ?
#
loop_
_entity_poly.entity_id
_entity_poly.type
_entity_poly.pdbx_seq_one_letter_code
_entity_poly.pdbx_strand_id
1 'polypeptide(L)'
;MDRAKVWTEDDWNDEEPDNPVKGAPLRGKRRKSAVGSYRASKALAEKKAWELSKELNVDLAVICPGFVLGPMLSSRADGESVLFMKGMLDGTLKEKADSGNLKGSSKPVTDVRDLALAHVRAMEKEEAVGKRIIVSSETGYSVVKMAELLGDRYKAYPLPTTSQEMSASATFKSKYFKEVLGVSMRPVEVTLRDMAAASLRLGITERKFVKKAAKPFGNVADIQPDSRGVYLLTSVVEIGAKEEGKGDTFTEVVVGDSSGIVTLRLNSEEMKAISVGDVVEIRNAAVKMMTVRSMGRAIPGLTVSLAAYVAATEVPLSPQLLRPSAEMFAACMSSPGKKDGSMMSVIEVKAAQVTHPTGDPKFSVMQPFPAAISEKDADPFLMCDEFGPAVSSGKETDPDRFPVAWHPHMGMDIMTYMREGRGRHADSLGNREEFDSPGFQWISVGSGIEHAEGGGTAKGETQHGFQIWLNVPKAHKADDPAYGTVSSELLTDFDSEHGRARLLAGPYGGKEGAFKTKQSVQMIDFEVIPRAAFCHQIPEHMETVLVYCYRGSLRVGAEGKSLPAQHVARLDGNSRAHRELLLEAGEEGAGCLLFAGKRINESIAWHGPFVASDKKELVMAFRAYQDGSFPPKRVPWDYRKAAAMPK
;
A
#
# COMPACT_ATOMS: atom_id res chain seq x y z
N MET A 1 -13.06 31.84 42.36
CA MET A 1 -13.17 30.96 41.19
C MET A 1 -13.10 29.53 41.69
N ASP A 2 -14.18 28.79 41.52
CA ASP A 2 -14.34 27.40 41.98
C ASP A 2 -13.13 26.54 41.60
N ARG A 3 -12.58 25.77 42.54
CA ARG A 3 -11.45 24.87 42.26
C ARG A 3 -11.88 23.87 41.18
N ALA A 4 -11.22 23.90 40.02
CA ALA A 4 -11.47 22.94 38.95
C ALA A 4 -11.31 21.51 39.50
N LYS A 5 -12.36 20.68 39.38
CA LYS A 5 -12.32 19.27 39.79
C LYS A 5 -11.18 18.54 39.06
N VAL A 6 -10.38 17.79 39.82
CA VAL A 6 -9.37 16.86 39.29
C VAL A 6 -10.05 15.52 39.03
N TRP A 7 -9.92 15.03 37.80
CA TRP A 7 -10.49 13.75 37.35
C TRP A 7 -9.42 12.66 37.39
N THR A 8 -9.80 11.46 37.81
CA THR A 8 -8.93 10.30 38.02
C THR A 8 -9.56 9.04 37.44
N GLU A 9 -8.82 7.95 37.40
CA GLU A 9 -9.38 6.64 37.01
C GLU A 9 -10.41 6.06 37.98
N ASP A 10 -10.69 6.69 39.12
CA ASP A 10 -11.71 6.26 40.08
C ASP A 10 -13.05 7.01 39.91
N ASP A 11 -13.07 8.05 39.07
CA ASP A 11 -14.25 8.85 38.77
C ASP A 11 -15.22 8.17 37.80
N TRP A 12 -14.91 6.99 37.26
CA TRP A 12 -15.84 6.26 36.38
C TRP A 12 -17.07 5.79 37.16
N ASN A 13 -18.22 5.81 36.48
CA ASN A 13 -19.50 5.35 37.01
C ASN A 13 -19.95 4.11 36.23
N ASP A 14 -19.74 2.94 36.84
CA ASP A 14 -20.16 1.66 36.25
C ASP A 14 -21.65 1.34 36.48
N GLU A 15 -22.32 2.08 37.37
CA GLU A 15 -23.72 1.84 37.74
C GLU A 15 -24.70 2.65 36.89
N GLU A 16 -24.31 3.85 36.43
CA GLU A 16 -25.13 4.68 35.52
C GLU A 16 -24.50 4.76 34.12
N PRO A 17 -24.89 3.85 33.20
CA PRO A 17 -24.31 3.83 31.85
C PRO A 17 -24.59 5.10 31.03
N ASP A 18 -25.65 5.84 31.34
CA ASP A 18 -25.98 7.13 30.70
C ASP A 18 -25.20 8.32 31.30
N ASN A 19 -24.41 8.07 32.36
CA ASN A 19 -23.58 9.04 33.03
C ASN A 19 -22.26 8.39 33.48
N PRO A 20 -21.35 8.06 32.53
CA PRO A 20 -20.20 7.21 32.79
C PRO A 20 -19.14 7.82 33.72
N VAL A 21 -19.33 9.06 34.19
CA VAL A 21 -18.37 9.77 35.05
C VAL A 21 -19.11 10.38 36.25
N LYS A 22 -18.72 9.97 37.46
CA LYS A 22 -19.28 10.41 38.74
C LYS A 22 -19.18 11.93 38.92
N GLY A 23 -20.32 12.57 39.15
CA GLY A 23 -20.41 14.01 39.38
C GLY A 23 -20.08 14.88 38.16
N ALA A 24 -19.94 14.29 36.96
CA ALA A 24 -19.93 15.08 35.73
C ALA A 24 -21.34 15.61 35.45
N PRO A 25 -21.51 16.91 35.12
CA PRO A 25 -22.83 17.41 34.76
C PRO A 25 -23.33 16.69 33.50
N LEU A 26 -24.50 16.04 33.63
CA LEU A 26 -25.24 15.41 32.53
C LEU A 26 -25.52 16.42 31.41
N ARG A 27 -24.61 16.54 30.44
CA ARG A 27 -24.88 17.25 29.19
C ARG A 27 -25.56 16.28 28.21
N GLY A 28 -26.75 15.77 28.56
CA GLY A 28 -27.20 14.54 27.90
C GLY A 28 -28.65 14.11 27.98
N LYS A 29 -29.63 14.99 28.22
CA LYS A 29 -30.99 14.74 27.70
C LYS A 29 -31.30 15.80 26.64
N ARG A 30 -31.17 15.39 25.37
CA ARG A 30 -31.44 16.16 24.13
C ARG A 30 -30.57 17.41 23.89
N ARG A 31 -29.51 17.28 23.08
CA ARG A 31 -28.97 18.42 22.30
C ARG A 31 -28.67 18.03 20.87
N LYS A 32 -29.23 18.79 19.92
CA LYS A 32 -29.05 18.70 18.46
C LYS A 32 -27.66 19.19 18.02
N SER A 33 -26.56 18.72 18.62
CA SER A 33 -25.20 19.13 18.22
C SER A 33 -24.26 17.95 18.03
N ALA A 34 -23.44 17.99 16.98
CA ALA A 34 -22.54 16.93 16.58
C ALA A 34 -21.57 16.48 17.70
N VAL A 35 -21.11 17.44 18.53
CA VAL A 35 -20.18 17.16 19.65
C VAL A 35 -20.85 16.36 20.77
N GLY A 36 -22.14 16.61 21.04
CA GLY A 36 -22.91 15.85 22.03
C GLY A 36 -23.10 14.40 21.57
N SER A 37 -23.50 14.21 20.30
CA SER A 37 -23.67 12.89 19.70
C SER A 37 -22.37 12.08 19.66
N TYR A 38 -21.23 12.73 19.36
CA TYR A 38 -19.92 12.07 19.37
C TYR A 38 -19.54 11.54 20.76
N ARG A 39 -19.73 12.32 21.82
CA ARG A 39 -19.38 11.89 23.18
C ARG A 39 -20.28 10.74 23.65
N ALA A 40 -21.58 10.83 23.36
CA ALA A 40 -22.52 9.76 23.68
C ALA A 40 -22.18 8.47 22.94
N SER A 41 -21.82 8.55 21.65
CA SER A 41 -21.45 7.34 20.88
C SER A 41 -20.20 6.65 21.43
N LYS A 42 -19.21 7.40 21.93
CA LYS A 42 -18.01 6.82 22.58
C LYS A 42 -18.35 6.08 23.87
N ALA A 43 -19.17 6.66 24.74
CA ALA A 43 -19.61 6.01 25.98
C ALA A 43 -20.41 4.72 25.70
N LEU A 44 -21.33 4.77 24.74
CA LEU A 44 -22.13 3.60 24.35
C LEU A 44 -21.28 2.49 23.72
N ALA A 45 -20.31 2.85 22.87
CA ALA A 45 -19.39 1.88 22.26
C ALA A 45 -18.53 1.17 23.31
N GLU A 46 -18.00 1.92 24.28
CA GLU A 46 -17.23 1.36 25.38
C GLU A 46 -18.08 0.42 26.25
N LYS A 47 -19.30 0.83 26.62
CA LYS A 47 -20.25 -0.03 27.33
C LYS A 47 -20.45 -1.36 26.61
N LYS A 48 -20.68 -1.31 25.30
CA LYS A 48 -20.89 -2.53 24.51
C LYS A 48 -19.64 -3.42 24.48
N ALA A 49 -18.44 -2.83 24.49
CA ALA A 49 -17.19 -3.58 24.59
C ALA A 49 -17.09 -4.32 25.93
N TRP A 50 -17.45 -3.69 27.05
CA TRP A 50 -17.49 -4.35 28.36
C TRP A 50 -18.51 -5.49 28.45
N GLU A 51 -19.69 -5.35 27.82
CA GLU A 51 -20.67 -6.43 27.71
C GLU A 51 -20.12 -7.61 26.90
N LEU A 52 -19.53 -7.33 25.73
CA LEU A 52 -18.96 -8.35 24.85
C LEU A 52 -17.76 -9.06 25.47
N SER A 53 -16.93 -8.35 26.23
CA SER A 53 -15.81 -8.92 26.97
C SER A 53 -16.28 -10.01 27.93
N LYS A 54 -17.39 -9.79 28.65
CA LYS A 54 -18.00 -10.81 29.53
C LYS A 54 -18.59 -11.96 28.73
N GLU A 55 -19.34 -11.67 27.67
CA GLU A 55 -20.00 -12.68 26.83
C GLU A 55 -18.99 -13.63 26.15
N LEU A 56 -17.89 -13.08 25.66
CA LEU A 56 -16.87 -13.80 24.89
C LEU A 56 -15.70 -14.29 25.75
N ASN A 57 -15.75 -14.06 27.07
CA ASN A 57 -14.66 -14.29 28.02
C ASN A 57 -13.32 -13.74 27.48
N VAL A 58 -13.29 -12.43 27.21
CA VAL A 58 -12.12 -11.70 26.69
C VAL A 58 -11.65 -10.72 27.75
N ASP A 59 -10.36 -10.72 28.06
CA ASP A 59 -9.75 -9.67 28.87
C ASP A 59 -9.86 -8.31 28.16
N LEU A 60 -10.26 -7.28 28.90
CA LEU A 60 -10.47 -5.94 28.35
C LEU A 60 -9.77 -4.89 29.19
N ALA A 61 -8.96 -4.08 28.52
CA ALA A 61 -8.45 -2.80 29.02
C ALA A 61 -8.94 -1.69 28.09
N VAL A 62 -9.32 -0.55 28.65
CA VAL A 62 -9.80 0.62 27.88
C VAL A 62 -8.77 1.73 27.98
N ILE A 63 -8.31 2.20 26.83
CA ILE A 63 -7.40 3.36 26.74
C ILE A 63 -8.23 4.62 26.45
N CYS A 64 -8.13 5.62 27.32
CA CYS A 64 -8.90 6.86 27.25
C CYS A 64 -7.98 8.06 26.93
N PRO A 65 -7.65 8.31 25.65
CA PRO A 65 -6.78 9.41 25.28
C PRO A 65 -7.50 10.76 25.31
N GLY A 66 -6.70 11.83 25.45
CA GLY A 66 -7.14 13.19 25.14
C GLY A 66 -7.10 13.49 23.64
N PHE A 67 -6.81 14.74 23.29
CA PHE A 67 -6.64 15.15 21.91
C PHE A 67 -5.31 14.61 21.36
N VAL A 68 -5.42 13.60 20.50
CA VAL A 68 -4.26 12.89 19.96
C VAL A 68 -3.57 13.72 18.88
N LEU A 69 -2.30 14.05 19.11
CA LEU A 69 -1.42 14.79 18.21
C LEU A 69 -0.11 14.03 18.04
N GLY A 70 0.61 14.27 16.95
CA GLY A 70 1.92 13.66 16.72
C GLY A 70 2.25 13.45 15.24
N PRO A 71 3.47 12.99 14.92
CA PRO A 71 3.93 12.85 13.55
C PRO A 71 3.10 11.83 12.75
N MET A 72 2.74 12.19 11.51
CA MET A 72 2.01 11.33 10.57
C MET A 72 2.97 10.46 9.75
N LEU A 73 2.49 9.29 9.32
CA LEU A 73 3.20 8.37 8.43
C LEU A 73 2.83 8.53 6.94
N SER A 74 1.69 9.16 6.64
CA SER A 74 1.14 9.31 5.28
C SER A 74 0.71 10.75 5.00
N SER A 75 0.61 11.13 3.73
CA SER A 75 0.11 12.43 3.26
C SER A 75 -1.41 12.63 3.40
N ARG A 76 -2.14 11.63 3.92
CA ARG A 76 -3.58 11.71 4.21
C ARG A 76 -3.89 12.90 5.15
N ALA A 77 -4.82 13.77 4.74
CA ALA A 77 -5.07 15.07 5.37
C ALA A 77 -6.52 15.32 5.83
N ASP A 78 -7.38 14.30 5.81
CA ASP A 78 -8.80 14.35 6.20
C ASP A 78 -9.04 14.15 7.72
N GLY A 79 -8.00 13.87 8.51
CA GLY A 79 -8.11 13.70 9.97
C GLY A 79 -8.17 15.03 10.73
N GLU A 80 -9.03 15.12 11.76
CA GLU A 80 -9.22 16.32 12.60
C GLU A 80 -7.91 16.88 13.18
N SER A 81 -7.03 16.01 13.70
CA SER A 81 -5.72 16.43 14.23
C SER A 81 -4.81 17.00 13.13
N VAL A 82 -4.88 16.44 11.92
CA VAL A 82 -4.09 16.89 10.77
C VAL A 82 -4.61 18.24 10.28
N LEU A 83 -5.94 18.39 10.16
CA LEU A 83 -6.60 19.66 9.84
C LEU A 83 -6.30 20.73 10.88
N PHE A 84 -6.22 20.37 12.16
CA PHE A 84 -5.82 21.28 13.23
C PHE A 84 -4.39 21.81 13.02
N MET A 85 -3.41 20.92 12.78
CA MET A 85 -2.03 21.34 12.55
C MET A 85 -1.88 22.11 11.23
N LYS A 86 -2.55 21.67 10.16
CA LYS A 86 -2.59 22.39 8.88
C LYS A 86 -3.14 23.80 9.08
N GLY A 87 -4.29 23.93 9.74
CA GLY A 87 -4.91 25.21 10.06
C GLY A 87 -4.05 26.11 10.94
N MET A 88 -3.21 25.52 11.80
CA MET A 88 -2.25 26.25 12.62
C MET A 88 -1.12 26.83 11.77
N LEU A 89 -0.63 26.09 10.76
CA LEU A 89 0.49 26.50 9.92
C LEU A 89 0.07 27.34 8.71
N ASP A 90 -1.08 27.07 8.08
CA ASP A 90 -1.52 27.78 6.87
C ASP A 90 -2.13 29.17 7.17
N GLY A 91 -2.56 29.41 8.40
CA GLY A 91 -3.13 30.68 8.88
C GLY A 91 -4.63 30.64 9.13
N THR A 92 -5.32 29.55 8.78
CA THR A 92 -6.77 29.41 8.98
C THR A 92 -7.17 29.61 10.45
N LEU A 93 -6.38 29.10 11.39
CA LEU A 93 -6.66 29.28 12.83
C LEU A 93 -6.34 30.70 13.30
N LYS A 94 -5.34 31.37 12.71
CA LYS A 94 -5.04 32.77 12.99
C LYS A 94 -6.15 33.70 12.48
N GLU A 95 -6.65 33.48 11.28
CA GLU A 95 -7.79 34.26 10.75
C GLU A 95 -9.03 34.11 11.63
N LYS A 96 -9.29 32.90 12.13
CA LYS A 96 -10.36 32.66 13.11
C LYS A 96 -10.09 33.37 14.44
N ALA A 97 -8.84 33.40 14.91
CA ALA A 97 -8.48 34.14 16.12
C ALA A 97 -8.69 35.65 15.95
N ASP A 98 -8.17 36.22 14.87
CA ASP A 98 -8.21 37.65 14.57
C ASP A 98 -9.65 38.14 14.35
N SER A 99 -10.52 37.29 13.77
CA SER A 99 -11.96 37.57 13.61
C SER A 99 -12.81 37.29 14.86
N GLY A 100 -12.18 36.94 15.99
CA GLY A 100 -12.88 36.62 17.23
C GLY A 100 -13.71 35.34 17.18
N ASN A 101 -13.54 34.51 16.15
CA ASN A 101 -14.28 33.27 15.92
C ASN A 101 -13.60 32.01 16.48
N LEU A 102 -12.37 32.14 17.00
CA LEU A 102 -11.66 31.05 17.66
C LEU A 102 -12.13 30.90 19.12
N LYS A 103 -12.99 29.90 19.36
CA LYS A 103 -13.51 29.59 20.70
C LYS A 103 -12.39 29.24 21.68
N GLY A 104 -12.43 29.84 22.86
CA GLY A 104 -11.56 29.51 24.00
C GLY A 104 -11.86 28.10 24.51
N SER A 105 -11.03 27.14 24.12
CA SER A 105 -11.14 25.75 24.55
C SER A 105 -9.80 25.23 25.03
N SER A 106 -9.83 24.49 26.13
CA SER A 106 -8.68 23.78 26.69
C SER A 106 -8.79 22.30 26.34
N LYS A 107 -7.76 21.73 25.71
CA LYS A 107 -7.74 20.32 25.30
C LYS A 107 -6.57 19.60 25.97
N PRO A 108 -6.80 18.53 26.75
CA PRO A 108 -5.70 17.68 27.21
C PRO A 108 -5.12 16.96 25.99
N VAL A 109 -3.80 16.82 25.92
CA VAL A 109 -3.07 16.36 24.72
C VAL A 109 -2.48 14.98 24.98
N THR A 110 -2.43 14.17 23.93
CA THR A 110 -1.80 12.84 23.93
C THR A 110 -0.90 12.70 22.73
N ASP A 111 0.36 12.30 22.92
CA ASP A 111 1.24 11.97 21.79
C ASP A 111 0.81 10.63 21.17
N VAL A 112 0.68 10.57 19.85
CA VAL A 112 0.29 9.36 19.11
C VAL A 112 1.22 8.18 19.38
N ARG A 113 2.52 8.43 19.63
CA ARG A 113 3.51 7.40 19.94
C ARG A 113 3.35 6.87 21.36
N ASP A 114 3.03 7.76 22.31
CA ASP A 114 2.71 7.38 23.68
C ASP A 114 1.44 6.53 23.71
N LEU A 115 0.43 6.92 22.91
CA LEU A 115 -0.82 6.17 22.77
C LEU A 115 -0.60 4.79 22.15
N ALA A 116 0.18 4.71 21.07
CA ALA A 116 0.53 3.42 20.46
C ALA A 116 1.26 2.51 21.45
N LEU A 117 2.22 3.05 22.21
CA LEU A 117 2.91 2.31 23.26
C LEU A 117 1.94 1.88 24.37
N ALA A 118 0.98 2.74 24.76
CA ALA A 118 -0.05 2.40 25.74
C ALA A 118 -0.85 1.17 25.33
N HIS A 119 -1.26 1.09 24.06
CA HIS A 119 -1.97 -0.07 23.51
C HIS A 119 -1.12 -1.34 23.60
N VAL A 120 0.15 -1.28 23.19
CA VAL A 120 1.07 -2.43 23.29
C VAL A 120 1.22 -2.87 24.74
N ARG A 121 1.53 -1.95 25.66
CA ARG A 121 1.73 -2.28 27.08
C ARG A 121 0.47 -2.82 27.74
N ALA A 122 -0.71 -2.36 27.34
CA ALA A 122 -1.97 -2.87 27.87
C ALA A 122 -2.27 -4.30 27.41
N MET A 123 -1.75 -4.73 26.26
CA MET A 123 -1.83 -6.12 25.81
C MET A 123 -0.78 -7.01 26.48
N GLU A 124 0.37 -6.46 26.89
CA GLU A 124 1.45 -7.22 27.53
C GLU A 124 1.29 -7.42 29.04
N LYS A 125 0.42 -6.65 29.69
CA LYS A 125 0.34 -6.60 31.17
C LYS A 125 -1.03 -7.02 31.66
N GLU A 126 -1.08 -8.14 32.39
CA GLU A 126 -2.30 -8.62 33.03
C GLU A 126 -2.90 -7.58 33.99
N GLU A 127 -2.07 -6.76 34.63
CA GLU A 127 -2.54 -5.71 35.52
C GLU A 127 -3.34 -4.62 34.79
N ALA A 128 -3.32 -4.56 33.46
CA ALA A 128 -4.17 -3.65 32.69
C ALA A 128 -5.61 -4.16 32.55
N VAL A 129 -5.86 -5.45 32.76
CA VAL A 129 -7.18 -6.06 32.60
C VAL A 129 -8.18 -5.44 33.58
N GLY A 130 -9.37 -5.11 33.07
CA GLY A 130 -10.43 -4.46 33.82
C GLY A 130 -10.21 -2.96 34.07
N LYS A 131 -9.14 -2.36 33.55
CA LYS A 131 -8.83 -0.94 33.80
C LYS A 131 -9.24 -0.02 32.66
N ARG A 132 -9.76 1.15 33.03
CA ARG A 132 -9.84 2.33 32.17
C ARG A 132 -8.64 3.22 32.45
N ILE A 133 -7.76 3.36 31.49
CA ILE A 133 -6.46 4.03 31.63
C ILE A 133 -6.54 5.37 30.92
N ILE A 134 -6.51 6.47 31.69
CA ILE A 134 -6.45 7.81 31.13
C ILE A 134 -5.07 7.98 30.51
N VAL A 135 -4.98 8.44 29.25
CA VAL A 135 -3.69 8.71 28.59
C VAL A 135 -3.72 10.13 28.07
N SER A 136 -3.42 11.10 28.92
CA SER A 136 -3.43 12.50 28.50
C SER A 136 -2.65 13.41 29.45
N SER A 137 -2.29 14.59 28.96
CA SER A 137 -1.62 15.61 29.77
C SER A 137 -2.49 15.99 30.96
N GLU A 138 -1.83 16.27 32.09
CA GLU A 138 -2.52 16.57 33.35
C GLU A 138 -3.45 17.78 33.22
N THR A 139 -3.04 18.79 32.45
CA THR A 139 -3.86 19.95 32.13
C THR A 139 -4.08 20.06 30.63
N GLY A 140 -5.17 20.75 30.26
CA GLY A 140 -5.43 21.06 28.86
C GLY A 140 -4.65 22.28 28.38
N TYR A 141 -4.38 22.30 27.09
CA TYR A 141 -3.71 23.39 26.39
C TYR A 141 -4.71 24.15 25.51
N SER A 142 -4.61 25.48 25.50
CA SER A 142 -5.33 26.31 24.54
C SER A 142 -4.64 26.29 23.18
N VAL A 143 -5.36 26.70 22.13
CA VAL A 143 -4.78 26.82 20.78
C VAL A 143 -3.61 27.80 20.76
N VAL A 144 -3.74 28.94 21.45
CA VAL A 144 -2.65 29.93 21.61
C VAL A 144 -1.46 29.31 22.34
N LYS A 145 -1.71 28.55 23.41
CA LYS A 145 -0.61 27.91 24.14
C LYS A 145 0.12 26.87 23.28
N MET A 146 -0.61 26.11 22.47
CA MET A 146 0.00 25.17 21.52
C MET A 146 0.81 25.91 20.43
N ALA A 147 0.33 27.05 19.94
CA ALA A 147 1.05 27.90 19.00
C ALA A 147 2.35 28.46 19.59
N GLU A 148 2.33 28.90 20.86
CA GLU A 148 3.54 29.32 21.58
C GLU A 148 4.58 28.19 21.67
N LEU A 149 4.15 26.95 21.92
CA LEU A 149 5.06 25.79 22.05
C LEU A 149 5.75 25.41 20.72
N LEU A 150 5.14 25.70 19.56
CA LEU A 150 5.84 25.57 18.28
C LEU A 150 7.07 26.49 18.22
N GLY A 151 7.00 27.65 18.87
CA GLY A 151 8.13 28.54 19.13
C GLY A 151 8.77 29.14 17.88
N ASP A 152 10.00 29.65 18.05
CA ASP A 152 10.76 30.35 17.00
C ASP A 152 10.99 29.52 15.74
N ARG A 153 11.03 28.19 15.87
CA ARG A 153 11.25 27.27 14.75
C ARG A 153 10.18 27.40 13.66
N TYR A 154 8.96 27.80 14.03
CA TYR A 154 7.84 27.97 13.11
C TYR A 154 7.33 29.42 13.04
N LYS A 155 8.14 30.41 13.44
CA LYS A 155 7.77 31.84 13.39
C LYS A 155 7.48 32.40 12.00
N ALA A 156 7.91 31.69 10.94
CA ALA A 156 7.59 32.03 9.55
C ALA A 156 6.12 31.75 9.19
N TYR A 157 5.41 31.00 10.03
CA TYR A 157 4.02 30.62 9.81
C TYR A 157 3.09 31.59 10.57
N PRO A 158 1.91 31.89 10.02
CA PRO A 158 0.88 32.75 10.63
C PRO A 158 0.21 32.07 11.84
N LEU A 159 0.95 31.87 12.93
CA LEU A 159 0.45 31.22 14.14
C LEU A 159 -0.53 32.14 14.91
N PRO A 160 -1.61 31.60 15.50
CA PRO A 160 -2.57 32.38 16.28
C PRO A 160 -1.95 32.89 17.58
N THR A 161 -2.15 34.17 17.89
CA THR A 161 -1.63 34.84 19.11
C THR A 161 -2.73 35.22 20.11
N THR A 162 -4.00 35.12 19.71
CA THR A 162 -5.16 35.47 20.52
C THR A 162 -6.25 34.40 20.43
N SER A 163 -7.15 34.36 21.40
CA SER A 163 -8.37 33.55 21.37
C SER A 163 -9.44 34.15 22.28
N GLN A 164 -10.70 33.73 22.15
CA GLN A 164 -11.73 34.04 23.15
C GLN A 164 -11.33 33.56 24.56
N GLU A 165 -11.94 34.15 25.59
CA GLU A 165 -11.72 33.74 26.99
C GLU A 165 -11.89 32.23 27.19
N MET A 166 -10.96 31.64 27.95
CA MET A 166 -10.95 30.21 28.21
C MET A 166 -12.07 29.84 29.19
N SER A 167 -12.87 28.85 28.80
CA SER A 167 -13.60 28.06 29.81
C SER A 167 -12.60 27.29 30.68
N ALA A 168 -12.89 27.14 31.97
CA ALA A 168 -12.03 26.44 32.91
C ALA A 168 -11.59 25.06 32.37
N SER A 169 -10.30 24.74 32.50
CA SER A 169 -9.76 23.45 32.07
C SER A 169 -10.04 22.38 33.13
N ALA A 170 -10.49 21.21 32.69
CA ALA A 170 -10.40 20.01 33.51
C ALA A 170 -8.92 19.64 33.74
N THR A 171 -8.63 19.07 34.91
CA THR A 171 -7.33 18.50 35.25
C THR A 171 -7.49 16.99 35.38
N PHE A 172 -6.54 16.21 34.87
CA PHE A 172 -6.57 14.76 34.87
C PHE A 172 -5.34 14.20 35.60
N LYS A 173 -5.52 13.22 36.47
CA LYS A 173 -4.42 12.41 36.99
C LYS A 173 -4.51 11.03 36.37
N SER A 174 -3.41 10.63 35.75
CA SER A 174 -3.28 9.35 35.06
C SER A 174 -2.33 8.46 35.85
N LYS A 175 -2.89 7.80 36.87
CA LYS A 175 -2.14 6.88 37.74
C LYS A 175 -1.75 5.62 36.95
N TYR A 176 -2.70 5.03 36.23
CA TYR A 176 -2.52 3.73 35.59
C TYR A 176 -1.57 3.80 34.38
N PHE A 177 -1.48 4.93 33.68
CA PHE A 177 -0.55 5.04 32.55
C PHE A 177 0.91 4.86 32.98
N LYS A 178 1.28 5.40 34.15
CA LYS A 178 2.61 5.23 34.70
C LYS A 178 2.76 3.94 35.50
N GLU A 179 1.87 3.70 36.46
CA GLU A 179 2.04 2.61 37.41
C GLU A 179 1.71 1.24 36.82
N VAL A 180 0.68 1.16 35.98
CA VAL A 180 0.29 -0.11 35.32
C VAL A 180 1.10 -0.26 34.04
N LEU A 181 1.03 0.70 33.11
CA LEU A 181 1.66 0.52 31.80
C LEU A 181 3.16 0.78 31.81
N GLY A 182 3.72 1.50 32.79
CA GLY A 182 5.14 1.83 32.82
C GLY A 182 5.53 2.86 31.76
N VAL A 183 4.58 3.66 31.28
CA VAL A 183 4.78 4.65 30.22
C VAL A 183 4.81 6.05 30.82
N SER A 184 5.70 6.90 30.32
CA SER A 184 5.77 8.31 30.68
C SER A 184 5.36 9.17 29.49
N MET A 185 4.63 10.24 29.77
CA MET A 185 4.20 11.16 28.72
C MET A 185 5.35 11.97 28.15
N ARG A 186 5.39 12.08 26.82
CA ARG A 186 6.24 13.02 26.11
C ARG A 186 5.78 14.45 26.36
N PRO A 187 6.71 15.43 26.40
CA PRO A 187 6.35 16.84 26.46
C PRO A 187 5.52 17.23 25.23
N VAL A 188 4.41 17.94 25.45
CA VAL A 188 3.50 18.40 24.38
C VAL A 188 4.21 19.24 23.31
N GLU A 189 5.26 19.97 23.69
CA GLU A 189 6.14 20.72 22.79
C GLU A 189 6.80 19.81 21.73
N VAL A 190 7.30 18.65 22.15
CA VAL A 190 7.93 17.67 21.24
C VAL A 190 6.89 17.10 20.29
N THR A 191 5.71 16.74 20.80
CA THR A 191 4.59 16.25 20.01
C THR A 191 4.19 17.22 18.90
N LEU A 192 4.02 18.50 19.24
CA LEU A 192 3.62 19.54 18.29
C LEU A 192 4.69 19.80 17.23
N ARG A 193 5.96 19.89 17.63
CA ARG A 193 7.07 20.13 16.69
C ARG A 193 7.27 18.98 15.72
N ASP A 194 7.22 17.74 16.21
CA ASP A 194 7.36 16.56 15.35
C ASP A 194 6.19 16.43 14.37
N MET A 195 4.97 16.75 14.83
CA MET A 195 3.79 16.80 13.97
C MET A 195 3.91 17.87 12.89
N ALA A 196 4.30 19.09 13.25
CA ALA A 196 4.51 20.18 12.28
C ALA A 196 5.61 19.81 11.27
N ALA A 197 6.73 19.23 11.72
CA ALA A 197 7.78 18.74 10.84
C ALA A 197 7.28 17.65 9.88
N ALA A 198 6.46 16.72 10.35
CA ALA A 198 5.84 15.69 9.52
C ALA A 198 4.89 16.30 8.47
N SER A 199 4.05 17.28 8.83
CA SER A 199 3.17 17.99 7.90
C SER A 199 3.93 18.59 6.72
N LEU A 200 5.09 19.21 7.00
CA LEU A 200 5.95 19.82 6.00
C LEU A 200 6.74 18.80 5.16
N ARG A 201 7.09 17.65 5.76
CA ARG A 201 7.77 16.56 5.04
C ARG A 201 6.84 15.87 4.06
N LEU A 202 5.58 15.70 4.44
CA LEU A 202 4.57 14.96 3.68
C LEU A 202 3.78 15.82 2.69
N GLY A 203 4.10 17.12 2.58
CA GLY A 203 3.44 18.05 1.65
C GLY A 203 2.00 18.43 2.06
N ILE A 204 1.59 18.14 3.29
CA ILE A 204 0.25 18.52 3.82
C ILE A 204 0.14 20.05 3.99
N THR A 205 1.27 20.70 4.24
CA THR A 205 1.38 22.16 4.27
C THR A 205 2.67 22.55 3.57
N GLU A 206 2.62 23.65 2.82
CA GLU A 206 3.78 24.18 2.13
C GLU A 206 4.90 24.58 3.10
N ARG A 207 6.14 24.30 2.69
CA ARG A 207 7.32 24.76 3.42
C ARG A 207 7.47 26.27 3.25
N LYS A 208 7.12 27.03 4.27
CA LYS A 208 7.52 28.43 4.40
C LYS A 208 8.93 28.47 4.98
N PHE A 209 9.90 28.78 4.13
CA PHE A 209 11.24 29.12 4.58
C PHE A 209 11.22 30.55 5.11
N VAL A 210 11.86 30.80 6.26
CA VAL A 210 12.40 32.14 6.50
C VAL A 210 13.40 32.36 5.38
N LYS A 211 13.05 33.15 4.36
CA LYS A 211 13.99 33.53 3.31
C LYS A 211 15.19 34.20 3.98
N LYS A 212 16.32 33.50 4.09
CA LYS A 212 17.57 34.18 3.75
C LYS A 212 17.48 34.41 2.24
N ALA A 213 17.62 35.66 1.80
CA ALA A 213 17.56 36.01 0.39
C ALA A 213 18.42 35.04 -0.43
N ALA A 214 17.85 34.47 -1.52
CA ALA A 214 18.66 33.74 -2.49
C ALA A 214 19.72 34.71 -3.02
N LYS A 215 20.99 34.30 -3.01
CA LYS A 215 22.04 35.11 -3.63
C LYS A 215 21.75 35.16 -5.14
N PRO A 216 21.81 36.34 -5.78
CA PRO A 216 21.69 36.43 -7.24
C PRO A 216 22.81 35.63 -7.91
N PHE A 217 22.58 35.17 -9.14
CA PHE A 217 23.65 34.60 -9.96
C PHE A 217 24.72 35.67 -10.19
N GLY A 218 25.98 35.33 -9.91
CA GLY A 218 27.13 36.18 -10.20
C GLY A 218 27.66 35.92 -11.62
N ASN A 219 28.59 36.76 -12.07
CA ASN A 219 29.32 36.49 -13.31
C ASN A 219 30.54 35.61 -13.03
N VAL A 220 31.05 34.95 -14.06
CA VAL A 220 32.27 34.12 -13.96
C VAL A 220 33.47 34.93 -13.45
N ALA A 221 33.60 36.20 -13.85
CA ALA A 221 34.67 37.08 -13.39
C ALA A 221 34.65 37.37 -11.87
N ASP A 222 33.50 37.18 -11.21
CA ASP A 222 33.34 37.46 -9.78
C ASP A 222 33.75 36.27 -8.90
N ILE A 223 34.12 35.14 -9.50
CA ILE A 223 34.47 33.91 -8.79
C ILE A 223 35.83 34.04 -8.12
N GLN A 224 35.85 33.84 -6.81
CA GLN A 224 37.08 33.82 -6.01
C GLN A 224 37.58 32.39 -5.77
N PRO A 225 38.91 32.17 -5.76
CA PRO A 225 39.52 30.90 -5.33
C PRO A 225 38.95 30.39 -4.01
N ASP A 226 38.74 29.07 -3.91
CA ASP A 226 38.31 28.35 -2.70
C ASP A 226 36.96 28.78 -2.09
N SER A 227 36.18 29.58 -2.82
CA SER A 227 34.85 30.00 -2.40
C SER A 227 33.83 28.85 -2.42
N ARG A 228 32.85 28.90 -1.52
CA ARG A 228 31.73 27.95 -1.43
C ARG A 228 30.40 28.68 -1.55
N GLY A 229 29.41 27.98 -2.09
CA GLY A 229 28.07 28.54 -2.28
C GLY A 229 28.01 29.49 -3.47
N VAL A 230 28.69 29.15 -4.57
CA VAL A 230 28.70 29.90 -5.83
C VAL A 230 27.45 29.58 -6.64
N TYR A 231 26.86 30.62 -7.24
CA TYR A 231 25.67 30.53 -8.09
C TYR A 231 26.00 31.18 -9.44
N LEU A 232 25.92 30.42 -10.54
CA LEU A 232 26.15 30.91 -11.90
C LEU A 232 25.04 30.43 -12.85
N LEU A 233 24.78 31.22 -13.88
CA LEU A 233 23.99 30.83 -15.03
C LEU A 233 24.85 31.12 -16.26
N THR A 234 25.27 30.07 -16.97
CA THR A 234 26.38 30.15 -17.93
C THR A 234 26.19 29.13 -19.04
N SER A 235 26.81 29.32 -20.20
CA SER A 235 26.67 28.43 -21.35
C SER A 235 27.84 27.46 -21.46
N VAL A 236 27.57 26.25 -21.94
CA VAL A 236 28.61 25.25 -22.22
C VAL A 236 29.36 25.66 -23.49
N VAL A 237 30.65 25.91 -23.33
CA VAL A 237 31.55 26.37 -24.40
C VAL A 237 32.26 25.20 -25.05
N GLU A 238 32.74 24.24 -24.24
CA GLU A 238 33.53 23.10 -24.71
C GLU A 238 33.36 21.90 -23.78
N ILE A 239 33.35 20.69 -24.35
CA ILE A 239 33.39 19.43 -23.59
C ILE A 239 34.72 18.75 -23.89
N GLY A 240 35.56 18.59 -22.86
CA GLY A 240 36.89 18.00 -22.94
C GLY A 240 36.89 16.47 -22.97
N ALA A 241 38.08 15.90 -22.92
CA ALA A 241 38.28 14.44 -22.88
C ALA A 241 37.87 13.84 -21.52
N LYS A 242 37.49 12.56 -21.53
CA LYS A 242 37.23 11.79 -20.30
C LYS A 242 38.55 11.49 -19.59
N GLU A 243 38.60 11.79 -18.30
CA GLU A 243 39.70 11.40 -17.41
C GLU A 243 39.26 10.28 -16.45
N GLU A 244 40.09 9.23 -16.34
CA GLU A 244 39.91 8.17 -15.35
C GLU A 244 40.56 8.57 -14.01
N GLY A 245 39.74 8.69 -12.96
CA GLY A 245 40.18 8.87 -11.59
C GLY A 245 40.22 7.56 -10.80
N LYS A 246 40.67 7.61 -9.54
CA LYS A 246 40.61 6.47 -8.59
C LYS A 246 39.15 6.11 -8.25
N GLY A 247 38.50 5.36 -9.14
CA GLY A 247 37.17 4.77 -8.93
C GLY A 247 36.02 5.39 -9.71
N ASP A 248 36.21 6.56 -10.35
CA ASP A 248 35.17 7.27 -11.12
C ASP A 248 35.76 7.92 -12.39
N THR A 249 34.99 7.89 -13.49
CA THR A 249 35.30 8.59 -14.75
C THR A 249 34.63 9.96 -14.77
N PHE A 250 35.42 11.02 -14.97
CA PHE A 250 34.92 12.39 -15.05
C PHE A 250 35.24 13.00 -16.40
N THR A 251 34.41 13.95 -16.83
CA THR A 251 34.66 14.78 -18.01
C THR A 251 34.81 16.24 -17.57
N GLU A 252 35.82 16.91 -18.10
CA GLU A 252 35.95 18.36 -17.94
C GLU A 252 35.04 19.08 -18.93
N VAL A 253 34.23 20.02 -18.45
CA VAL A 253 33.32 20.82 -19.26
C VAL A 253 33.62 22.29 -19.02
N VAL A 254 34.02 23.01 -20.07
CA VAL A 254 34.26 24.45 -20.02
C VAL A 254 32.92 25.15 -20.20
N VAL A 255 32.57 26.00 -19.23
CA VAL A 255 31.38 26.86 -19.28
C VAL A 255 31.80 28.32 -19.16
N GLY A 256 31.07 29.22 -19.79
CA GLY A 256 31.40 30.64 -19.80
C GLY A 256 30.22 31.57 -20.00
N ASP A 257 30.41 32.81 -19.60
CA ASP A 257 29.55 33.93 -19.90
C ASP A 257 30.38 35.03 -20.58
N SER A 258 29.81 36.22 -20.81
CA SER A 258 30.55 37.34 -21.43
C SER A 258 31.70 37.88 -20.57
N SER A 259 31.82 37.45 -19.31
CA SER A 259 32.84 37.91 -18.35
C SER A 259 34.03 36.95 -18.21
N GLY A 260 33.88 35.68 -18.59
CA GLY A 260 34.97 34.70 -18.53
C GLY A 260 34.52 33.26 -18.68
N ILE A 261 35.46 32.32 -18.52
CA ILE A 261 35.23 30.88 -18.56
C ILE A 261 35.72 30.19 -17.28
N VAL A 262 35.08 29.09 -16.90
CA VAL A 262 35.48 28.17 -15.83
C VAL A 262 35.26 26.73 -16.24
N THR A 263 36.05 25.82 -15.68
CA THR A 263 35.95 24.39 -15.96
C THR A 263 35.17 23.68 -14.85
N LEU A 264 34.14 22.93 -15.25
CA LEU A 264 33.39 22.00 -14.42
C LEU A 264 33.96 20.59 -14.56
N ARG A 265 33.89 19.81 -13.49
CA ARG A 265 34.20 18.38 -13.52
C ARG A 265 32.92 17.59 -13.25
N LEU A 266 32.43 16.88 -14.26
CA LEU A 266 31.15 16.17 -14.23
C LEU A 266 31.34 14.66 -14.32
N ASN A 267 30.48 13.91 -13.63
CA ASN A 267 30.50 12.44 -13.69
C ASN A 267 29.71 11.90 -14.90
N SER A 268 29.72 10.58 -15.09
CA SER A 268 29.10 9.93 -16.26
C SER A 268 27.57 10.04 -16.32
N GLU A 269 26.86 10.27 -15.21
CA GLU A 269 25.42 10.53 -15.23
C GLU A 269 25.12 12.00 -15.56
N GLU A 270 25.87 12.94 -14.99
CA GLU A 270 25.73 14.38 -15.22
C GLU A 270 26.04 14.74 -16.68
N MET A 271 26.97 14.03 -17.31
CA MET A 271 27.32 14.21 -18.73
C MET A 271 26.22 13.77 -19.71
N LYS A 272 25.24 12.94 -19.30
CA LYS A 272 24.15 12.51 -20.21
C LYS A 272 23.18 13.64 -20.56
N ALA A 273 23.21 14.74 -19.79
CA ALA A 273 22.22 15.80 -19.84
C ALA A 273 22.77 17.13 -20.38
N ILE A 274 23.97 17.15 -20.98
CA ILE A 274 24.66 18.39 -21.35
C ILE A 274 25.31 18.27 -22.74
N SER A 275 25.05 19.26 -23.59
CA SER A 275 25.66 19.46 -24.91
C SER A 275 26.32 20.83 -25.01
N VAL A 276 27.26 20.98 -25.94
CA VAL A 276 27.86 22.29 -26.26
C VAL A 276 26.76 23.25 -26.74
N GLY A 277 26.69 24.45 -26.16
CA GLY A 277 25.66 25.44 -26.40
C GLY A 277 24.55 25.49 -25.34
N ASP A 278 24.42 24.47 -24.49
CA ASP A 278 23.40 24.45 -23.43
C ASP A 278 23.66 25.55 -22.40
N VAL A 279 22.59 26.21 -21.94
CA VAL A 279 22.65 27.07 -20.75
C VAL A 279 22.51 26.18 -19.53
N VAL A 280 23.54 26.19 -18.67
CA VAL A 280 23.58 25.41 -17.44
C VAL A 280 23.47 26.31 -16.22
N GLU A 281 22.67 25.84 -15.27
CA GLU A 281 22.50 26.47 -13.98
C GLU A 281 23.40 25.78 -12.94
N ILE A 282 24.24 26.57 -12.28
CA ILE A 282 25.18 26.11 -11.24
C ILE A 282 24.71 26.68 -9.92
N ARG A 283 24.38 25.83 -8.94
CA ARG A 283 23.94 26.27 -7.61
C ARG A 283 24.81 25.71 -6.51
N ASN A 284 25.08 26.57 -5.54
CA ASN A 284 25.77 26.22 -4.30
C ASN A 284 27.13 25.52 -4.49
N ALA A 285 27.84 25.84 -5.57
CA ALA A 285 29.07 25.16 -5.97
C ALA A 285 30.26 25.54 -5.08
N ALA A 286 31.28 24.67 -5.07
CA ALA A 286 32.56 24.93 -4.44
C ALA A 286 33.66 25.08 -5.50
N VAL A 287 34.47 26.12 -5.35
CA VAL A 287 35.57 26.45 -6.24
C VAL A 287 36.84 25.88 -5.65
N LYS A 288 37.72 25.33 -6.49
CA LYS A 288 39.04 24.84 -6.07
C LYS A 288 40.09 25.25 -7.09
N MET A 289 41.22 25.75 -6.62
CA MET A 289 42.35 26.02 -7.51
C MET A 289 43.05 24.72 -7.91
N MET A 290 43.23 24.53 -9.21
CA MET A 290 43.97 23.43 -9.79
C MET A 290 44.92 23.99 -10.84
N THR A 291 46.08 23.36 -11.02
CA THR A 291 46.97 23.69 -12.14
C THR A 291 46.52 22.89 -13.35
N VAL A 292 45.81 23.51 -14.29
CA VAL A 292 45.36 22.83 -15.51
C VAL A 292 46.44 22.97 -16.59
N ARG A 293 46.70 21.88 -17.33
CA ARG A 293 47.56 21.88 -18.51
C ARG A 293 46.70 21.90 -19.76
N SER A 294 46.67 23.03 -20.47
CA SER A 294 46.12 23.14 -21.82
C SER A 294 47.28 23.42 -22.80
N MET A 295 47.36 22.66 -23.90
CA MET A 295 48.35 22.82 -24.97
C MET A 295 49.82 23.03 -24.53
N GLY A 296 50.30 22.27 -23.54
CA GLY A 296 51.72 22.27 -23.16
C GLY A 296 52.25 23.56 -22.50
N ARG A 297 51.39 24.51 -22.11
CA ARG A 297 51.78 25.66 -21.26
C ARG A 297 50.94 25.69 -19.99
N ALA A 298 51.59 25.97 -18.86
CA ALA A 298 50.93 26.14 -17.57
C ALA A 298 50.27 27.52 -17.50
N ILE A 299 48.94 27.56 -17.37
CA ILE A 299 48.18 28.78 -17.11
C ILE A 299 47.39 28.54 -15.81
N PRO A 300 47.43 29.45 -14.81
CA PRO A 300 46.59 29.31 -13.63
C PRO A 300 45.10 29.46 -14.03
N GLY A 301 44.29 28.43 -13.77
CA GLY A 301 42.86 28.39 -14.08
C GLY A 301 42.02 27.96 -12.87
N LEU A 302 40.78 28.45 -12.80
CA LEU A 302 39.80 28.12 -11.75
C LEU A 302 38.98 26.89 -12.15
N THR A 303 38.95 25.86 -11.29
CA THR A 303 38.10 24.67 -11.47
C THR A 303 36.99 24.68 -10.43
N VAL A 304 35.74 24.44 -10.84
CA VAL A 304 34.59 24.33 -9.93
C VAL A 304 34.22 22.86 -9.80
N SER A 305 34.26 22.34 -8.56
CA SER A 305 33.85 20.96 -8.27
C SER A 305 32.42 20.99 -7.74
N LEU A 306 31.52 20.28 -8.43
CA LEU A 306 30.12 20.23 -8.04
C LEU A 306 29.82 18.99 -7.20
N ALA A 307 28.97 19.19 -6.19
CA ALA A 307 28.07 18.17 -5.70
C ALA A 307 26.66 18.77 -5.79
N ALA A 308 25.89 18.29 -6.78
CA ALA A 308 24.46 18.50 -7.03
C ALA A 308 24.03 19.47 -8.17
N TYR A 309 23.32 18.85 -9.12
CA TYR A 309 22.28 19.32 -10.05
C TYR A 309 22.70 20.24 -11.21
N VAL A 310 22.83 19.64 -12.40
CA VAL A 310 22.75 20.32 -13.70
C VAL A 310 21.49 19.81 -14.41
N ALA A 311 20.60 20.70 -14.86
CA ALA A 311 19.41 20.33 -15.62
C ALA A 311 19.35 21.15 -16.92
N ALA A 312 19.40 20.46 -18.07
CA ALA A 312 19.07 21.02 -19.37
C ALA A 312 17.55 20.94 -19.61
N THR A 313 16.99 21.94 -20.28
CA THR A 313 15.56 22.01 -20.60
C THR A 313 15.35 22.10 -22.11
N GLU A 314 14.71 21.09 -22.73
CA GLU A 314 13.93 21.25 -23.97
C GLU A 314 12.73 20.26 -24.05
N VAL A 315 11.67 20.71 -24.73
CA VAL A 315 10.35 20.12 -25.06
C VAL A 315 10.31 20.01 -26.60
N PRO A 316 9.69 19.04 -27.35
CA PRO A 316 8.32 18.51 -27.22
C PRO A 316 8.11 17.00 -27.56
N LEU A 317 6.93 16.45 -27.22
CA LEU A 317 6.45 15.18 -27.79
C LEU A 317 5.05 15.35 -28.42
N SER A 318 4.99 15.09 -29.73
CA SER A 318 3.86 14.52 -30.45
C SER A 318 4.43 13.71 -31.61
N PRO A 319 4.04 12.44 -31.77
CA PRO A 319 3.35 12.12 -33.01
C PRO A 319 2.11 11.23 -32.83
N GLN A 320 1.14 11.53 -33.68
CA GLN A 320 -0.05 10.76 -34.00
C GLN A 320 0.28 9.32 -34.42
N LEU A 321 -0.51 8.35 -33.96
CA LEU A 321 -0.52 6.98 -34.50
C LEU A 321 -1.95 6.58 -34.91
N LEU A 322 -2.14 6.68 -36.23
CA LEU A 322 -2.79 5.73 -37.15
C LEU A 322 -3.94 4.85 -36.64
N ARG A 323 -5.09 5.01 -37.30
CA ARG A 323 -6.26 4.11 -37.27
C ARG A 323 -5.96 2.80 -38.01
N PRO A 324 -6.41 1.63 -37.54
CA PRO A 324 -6.58 0.46 -38.39
C PRO A 324 -7.87 0.55 -39.22
N SER A 325 -7.83 0.04 -40.45
CA SER A 325 -8.91 0.01 -41.43
C SER A 325 -10.02 -0.99 -41.05
N ALA A 326 -11.26 -0.62 -41.35
CA ALA A 326 -12.48 -1.38 -41.07
C ALA A 326 -12.63 -2.70 -41.87
N GLU A 327 -11.65 -3.09 -42.68
CA GLU A 327 -11.76 -4.19 -43.65
C GLU A 327 -11.28 -5.54 -43.10
N MET A 328 -10.37 -5.57 -42.12
CA MET A 328 -10.05 -6.82 -41.38
C MET A 328 -11.18 -7.26 -40.46
N PHE A 329 -12.06 -6.34 -40.07
CA PHE A 329 -13.22 -6.61 -39.20
C PHE A 329 -14.37 -7.33 -39.92
N ALA A 330 -14.39 -7.30 -41.27
CA ALA A 330 -15.42 -7.96 -42.06
C ALA A 330 -15.13 -9.45 -42.32
N ALA A 331 -13.87 -9.88 -42.23
CA ALA A 331 -13.45 -11.24 -42.56
C ALA A 331 -13.59 -12.24 -41.39
N CYS A 332 -13.56 -11.80 -40.13
CA CYS A 332 -13.92 -12.66 -38.98
C CYS A 332 -15.43 -12.81 -38.79
N MET A 333 -16.24 -12.01 -39.49
CA MET A 333 -17.70 -12.01 -39.39
C MET A 333 -18.39 -12.95 -40.41
N SER A 334 -17.62 -13.74 -41.17
CA SER A 334 -18.12 -14.52 -42.32
C SER A 334 -18.10 -16.04 -42.16
N SER A 335 -17.92 -16.57 -40.94
CA SER A 335 -18.42 -17.92 -40.60
C SER A 335 -19.68 -17.81 -39.72
N PRO A 336 -20.69 -18.68 -39.94
CA PRO A 336 -22.08 -18.40 -39.59
C PRO A 336 -22.32 -18.50 -38.08
N GLY A 337 -22.20 -17.38 -37.39
CA GLY A 337 -22.42 -17.24 -35.96
C GLY A 337 -22.69 -15.79 -35.57
N LYS A 338 -23.73 -15.20 -36.17
CA LYS A 338 -24.55 -14.14 -35.57
C LYS A 338 -23.83 -12.94 -34.92
N LYS A 339 -23.93 -11.82 -35.61
CA LYS A 339 -23.91 -10.43 -35.09
C LYS A 339 -25.17 -10.16 -34.22
N ASP A 340 -25.48 -11.08 -33.29
CA ASP A 340 -26.67 -11.11 -32.45
C ASP A 340 -26.29 -10.58 -31.06
N GLY A 341 -27.21 -9.90 -30.39
CA GLY A 341 -27.04 -9.37 -29.05
C GLY A 341 -26.86 -10.51 -28.06
N SER A 342 -25.69 -11.12 -28.03
CA SER A 342 -25.30 -12.23 -27.17
C SER A 342 -23.90 -12.06 -26.56
N MET A 343 -23.14 -11.05 -27.01
CA MET A 343 -21.86 -10.67 -26.42
C MET A 343 -22.04 -9.99 -25.06
N MET A 344 -21.19 -10.36 -24.09
CA MET A 344 -21.16 -9.75 -22.76
C MET A 344 -20.72 -8.29 -22.81
N SER A 345 -21.39 -7.42 -22.05
CA SER A 345 -20.98 -6.03 -21.87
C SER A 345 -19.92 -5.88 -20.78
N VAL A 346 -19.05 -4.89 -20.92
CA VAL A 346 -18.04 -4.57 -19.91
C VAL A 346 -18.59 -3.52 -18.94
N ILE A 347 -18.65 -3.85 -17.65
CA ILE A 347 -19.11 -2.94 -16.60
C ILE A 347 -18.02 -1.93 -16.25
N GLU A 348 -16.80 -2.41 -16.03
CA GLU A 348 -15.65 -1.55 -15.68
C GLU A 348 -14.33 -2.18 -16.09
N VAL A 349 -13.32 -1.33 -16.31
CA VAL A 349 -11.92 -1.71 -16.49
C VAL A 349 -11.09 -0.91 -15.50
N LYS A 350 -10.22 -1.57 -14.75
CA LYS A 350 -9.34 -0.93 -13.76
C LYS A 350 -7.92 -1.44 -13.89
N ALA A 351 -6.95 -0.55 -13.63
CA ALA A 351 -5.56 -0.92 -13.47
C ALA A 351 -5.42 -1.77 -12.18
N ALA A 352 -4.75 -2.90 -12.29
CA ALA A 352 -4.29 -3.66 -11.13
C ALA A 352 -3.34 -2.79 -10.30
N GLN A 353 -3.24 -3.09 -9.01
CA GLN A 353 -2.47 -2.28 -8.06
C GLN A 353 -1.26 -3.05 -7.56
N VAL A 354 -0.14 -2.36 -7.39
CA VAL A 354 1.03 -2.95 -6.72
C VAL A 354 0.74 -3.07 -5.23
N THR A 355 0.93 -4.26 -4.66
CA THR A 355 0.77 -4.53 -3.23
C THR A 355 1.97 -5.27 -2.66
N HIS A 356 2.06 -5.34 -1.34
CA HIS A 356 3.17 -5.95 -0.60
C HIS A 356 2.63 -6.96 0.43
N PRO A 357 2.26 -8.19 0.01
CA PRO A 357 1.50 -9.12 0.84
C PRO A 357 2.27 -9.57 2.10
N THR A 358 3.60 -9.59 2.04
CA THR A 358 4.46 -9.93 3.20
C THR A 358 4.79 -8.73 4.08
N GLY A 359 4.41 -7.51 3.67
CA GLY A 359 4.84 -6.25 4.28
C GLY A 359 6.28 -5.85 3.95
N ASP A 360 7.06 -6.69 3.27
CA ASP A 360 8.39 -6.31 2.76
C ASP A 360 8.22 -5.46 1.49
N PRO A 361 8.69 -4.19 1.47
CA PRO A 361 8.59 -3.35 0.28
C PRO A 361 9.37 -3.89 -0.93
N LYS A 362 10.28 -4.85 -0.73
CA LYS A 362 11.02 -5.52 -1.81
C LYS A 362 10.27 -6.69 -2.42
N PHE A 363 9.24 -7.19 -1.73
CA PHE A 363 8.36 -8.23 -2.24
C PHE A 363 7.04 -7.58 -2.66
N SER A 364 6.90 -7.36 -3.96
CA SER A 364 5.70 -6.74 -4.54
C SER A 364 5.04 -7.67 -5.55
N VAL A 365 3.72 -7.61 -5.60
CA VAL A 365 2.88 -8.33 -6.57
C VAL A 365 1.94 -7.35 -7.26
N MET A 366 1.45 -7.72 -8.44
CA MET A 366 0.39 -6.99 -9.13
C MET A 366 -0.95 -7.62 -8.79
N GLN A 367 -1.87 -6.85 -8.20
CA GLN A 367 -3.12 -7.36 -7.62
C GLN A 367 -4.35 -6.77 -8.35
N PRO A 368 -4.96 -7.49 -9.31
CA PRO A 368 -6.25 -7.11 -9.90
C PRO A 368 -7.43 -7.15 -8.92
N PHE A 369 -7.44 -8.06 -7.95
CA PHE A 369 -8.42 -8.09 -6.86
C PHE A 369 -7.77 -8.70 -5.60
N PRO A 370 -8.10 -8.20 -4.40
CA PRO A 370 -9.16 -7.23 -4.12
C PRO A 370 -8.79 -5.74 -4.33
N ALA A 371 -7.52 -5.42 -4.63
CA ALA A 371 -7.07 -4.02 -4.66
C ALA A 371 -7.72 -3.15 -5.75
N ALA A 372 -7.98 -3.67 -6.96
CA ALA A 372 -8.67 -2.91 -8.01
C ALA A 372 -10.18 -3.20 -8.06
N ILE A 373 -10.57 -4.47 -8.04
CA ILE A 373 -11.98 -4.91 -7.91
C ILE A 373 -12.17 -5.48 -6.51
N SER A 374 -13.19 -4.98 -5.79
CA SER A 374 -13.43 -5.38 -4.39
C SER A 374 -13.74 -6.87 -4.26
N GLU A 375 -13.50 -7.44 -3.07
CA GLU A 375 -13.82 -8.83 -2.74
C GLU A 375 -15.31 -9.16 -2.92
N LYS A 376 -16.18 -8.15 -2.77
CA LYS A 376 -17.62 -8.31 -2.98
C LYS A 376 -17.95 -8.41 -4.46
N ASP A 377 -17.36 -7.56 -5.29
CA ASP A 377 -17.60 -7.54 -6.73
C ASP A 377 -16.91 -8.71 -7.43
N ALA A 378 -15.87 -9.27 -6.82
CA ALA A 378 -15.14 -10.44 -7.29
C ALA A 378 -15.66 -11.78 -6.75
N ASP A 379 -16.60 -11.81 -5.78
CA ASP A 379 -17.19 -13.05 -5.22
C ASP A 379 -17.51 -14.07 -6.32
N PRO A 380 -16.93 -15.28 -6.32
CA PRO A 380 -16.23 -15.93 -5.20
C PRO A 380 -14.71 -15.74 -5.12
N PHE A 381 -14.10 -15.03 -6.07
CA PHE A 381 -12.66 -14.82 -6.10
C PHE A 381 -12.26 -13.77 -5.06
N LEU A 382 -11.44 -14.17 -4.09
CA LEU A 382 -10.98 -13.29 -3.01
C LEU A 382 -9.75 -12.48 -3.44
N MET A 383 -8.79 -13.15 -4.05
CA MET A 383 -7.49 -12.57 -4.38
C MET A 383 -6.89 -13.20 -5.62
N CYS A 384 -6.21 -12.39 -6.42
CA CYS A 384 -5.26 -12.85 -7.43
C CYS A 384 -4.05 -11.93 -7.36
N ASP A 385 -2.90 -12.48 -7.02
CA ASP A 385 -1.61 -11.80 -7.03
C ASP A 385 -0.76 -12.36 -8.17
N GLU A 386 -0.37 -11.53 -9.12
CA GLU A 386 0.65 -11.86 -10.11
C GLU A 386 2.05 -11.52 -9.57
N PHE A 387 2.94 -12.50 -9.58
CA PHE A 387 4.36 -12.33 -9.29
C PHE A 387 5.21 -12.65 -10.52
N GLY A 388 6.21 -11.82 -10.78
CA GLY A 388 6.92 -11.82 -12.07
C GLY A 388 6.07 -11.19 -13.19
N PRO A 389 6.44 -11.38 -14.47
CA PRO A 389 7.61 -12.10 -14.93
C PRO A 389 8.92 -11.41 -14.50
N ALA A 390 9.84 -12.17 -13.92
CA ALA A 390 11.14 -11.66 -13.47
C ALA A 390 12.23 -12.74 -13.55
N VAL A 391 13.49 -12.32 -13.71
CA VAL A 391 14.63 -13.26 -13.64
C VAL A 391 14.88 -13.66 -12.19
N SER A 392 14.86 -14.96 -11.92
CA SER A 392 15.12 -15.51 -10.58
C SER A 392 16.58 -15.29 -10.15
N SER A 393 16.76 -14.91 -8.89
CA SER A 393 18.09 -14.77 -8.26
C SER A 393 18.72 -16.12 -7.88
N GLY A 394 17.95 -17.21 -7.91
CA GLY A 394 18.41 -18.56 -7.60
C GLY A 394 17.45 -19.36 -6.75
N LYS A 395 17.65 -20.69 -6.73
CA LYS A 395 16.95 -21.57 -5.80
C LYS A 395 17.43 -21.29 -4.38
N GLU A 396 16.50 -21.27 -3.42
CA GLU A 396 16.83 -21.39 -2.01
C GLU A 396 17.32 -22.82 -1.75
N THR A 397 18.53 -22.96 -1.20
CA THR A 397 19.21 -24.24 -0.97
C THR A 397 18.93 -24.81 0.41
N ASP A 398 18.56 -23.95 1.37
CA ASP A 398 18.08 -24.42 2.67
C ASP A 398 16.66 -25.00 2.49
N PRO A 399 16.43 -26.29 2.81
CA PRO A 399 15.10 -26.86 2.72
C PRO A 399 14.10 -26.16 3.66
N ASP A 400 14.51 -25.64 4.81
CA ASP A 400 13.60 -25.02 5.78
C ASP A 400 13.33 -23.54 5.52
N ARG A 401 14.03 -22.93 4.55
CA ARG A 401 13.85 -21.54 4.18
C ARG A 401 12.97 -21.38 2.96
N PHE A 402 12.03 -20.44 3.06
CA PHE A 402 11.08 -20.06 2.02
C PHE A 402 11.02 -18.52 1.92
N PRO A 403 10.85 -17.95 0.72
CA PRO A 403 10.63 -16.51 0.54
C PRO A 403 9.41 -16.00 1.32
N VAL A 404 8.32 -16.77 1.31
CA VAL A 404 7.16 -16.54 2.15
C VAL A 404 7.21 -17.56 3.28
N ALA A 405 7.61 -17.10 4.46
CA ALA A 405 7.78 -17.95 5.64
C ALA A 405 6.45 -18.56 6.13
N TRP A 406 6.54 -19.45 7.11
CA TRP A 406 5.38 -20.10 7.74
C TRP A 406 4.31 -19.09 8.15
N HIS A 407 3.10 -19.27 7.62
CA HIS A 407 1.94 -18.43 7.90
C HIS A 407 0.64 -19.24 7.84
N PRO A 408 -0.39 -18.85 8.61
CA PRO A 408 -1.64 -19.58 8.66
C PRO A 408 -2.57 -19.20 7.50
N HIS A 409 -3.60 -20.01 7.22
CA HIS A 409 -4.80 -19.67 6.44
C HIS A 409 -6.03 -20.39 6.98
N MET A 410 -7.24 -19.84 6.77
CA MET A 410 -8.52 -20.50 7.10
C MET A 410 -9.65 -20.09 6.15
N GLY A 411 -10.51 -21.05 5.78
CA GLY A 411 -11.83 -20.79 5.20
C GLY A 411 -11.83 -20.39 3.71
N MET A 412 -10.81 -20.80 2.95
CA MET A 412 -10.69 -20.53 1.51
C MET A 412 -10.03 -21.71 0.78
N ASP A 413 -10.07 -21.72 -0.54
CA ASP A 413 -9.18 -22.54 -1.36
C ASP A 413 -8.08 -21.64 -1.95
N ILE A 414 -6.85 -22.17 -2.05
CA ILE A 414 -5.67 -21.46 -2.54
C ILE A 414 -5.10 -22.24 -3.72
N MET A 415 -4.70 -21.53 -4.77
CA MET A 415 -3.95 -22.08 -5.90
C MET A 415 -2.74 -21.21 -6.21
N THR A 416 -1.56 -21.82 -6.28
CA THR A 416 -0.33 -21.18 -6.77
C THR A 416 -0.03 -21.72 -8.16
N TYR A 417 -0.35 -20.94 -9.19
CA TYR A 417 -0.14 -21.31 -10.58
C TYR A 417 1.20 -20.78 -11.10
N MET A 418 2.11 -21.70 -11.45
CA MET A 418 3.39 -21.38 -12.08
C MET A 418 3.24 -21.48 -13.58
N ARG A 419 3.27 -20.33 -14.26
CA ARG A 419 3.26 -20.24 -15.73
C ARG A 419 4.66 -20.44 -16.30
N GLU A 420 5.67 -19.90 -15.62
CA GLU A 420 7.11 -20.09 -15.90
C GLU A 420 7.89 -20.26 -14.60
N GLY A 421 8.93 -21.09 -14.60
CA GLY A 421 9.75 -21.40 -13.44
C GLY A 421 9.22 -22.59 -12.63
N ARG A 422 9.48 -22.57 -11.32
CA ARG A 422 9.11 -23.62 -10.35
C ARG A 422 8.70 -22.99 -9.02
N GLY A 423 7.80 -23.67 -8.30
CA GLY A 423 7.38 -23.31 -6.96
C GLY A 423 7.82 -24.35 -5.92
N ARG A 424 7.97 -23.92 -4.67
CA ARG A 424 8.18 -24.81 -3.51
C ARG A 424 7.07 -24.55 -2.49
N HIS A 425 6.66 -25.61 -1.80
CA HIS A 425 5.64 -25.58 -0.76
C HIS A 425 6.01 -26.51 0.40
N ALA A 426 5.64 -26.14 1.61
CA ALA A 426 5.54 -27.06 2.75
C ALA A 426 4.39 -26.65 3.69
N ASP A 427 3.73 -27.61 4.34
CA ASP A 427 2.60 -27.32 5.23
C ASP A 427 2.53 -28.16 6.51
N SER A 428 1.56 -27.81 7.36
CA SER A 428 1.28 -28.45 8.64
C SER A 428 0.72 -29.87 8.53
N LEU A 429 0.30 -30.32 7.34
CA LEU A 429 -0.07 -31.71 7.06
C LEU A 429 1.16 -32.56 6.72
N GLY A 430 2.34 -31.96 6.69
CA GLY A 430 3.60 -32.63 6.38
C GLY A 430 3.89 -32.73 4.88
N ASN A 431 3.10 -32.08 4.02
CA ASN A 431 3.44 -32.02 2.60
C ASN A 431 4.67 -31.12 2.43
N ARG A 432 5.54 -31.49 1.50
CA ARG A 432 6.72 -30.71 1.14
C ARG A 432 7.14 -31.06 -0.28
N GLU A 433 6.93 -30.13 -1.20
CA GLU A 433 7.07 -30.40 -2.64
C GLU A 433 7.73 -29.23 -3.39
N GLU A 434 8.36 -29.56 -4.51
CA GLU A 434 8.71 -28.63 -5.58
C GLU A 434 7.87 -29.01 -6.80
N PHE A 435 7.28 -28.02 -7.48
CA PHE A 435 6.41 -28.24 -8.62
C PHE A 435 6.82 -27.37 -9.81
N ASP A 436 6.78 -27.97 -11.00
CA ASP A 436 7.24 -27.37 -12.25
C ASP A 436 6.14 -26.57 -12.96
N SER A 437 6.56 -25.63 -13.81
CA SER A 437 5.69 -24.98 -14.78
C SER A 437 5.61 -25.76 -16.11
N PRO A 438 4.51 -25.62 -16.86
CA PRO A 438 3.24 -25.10 -16.36
C PRO A 438 2.60 -26.10 -15.40
N GLY A 439 2.13 -25.62 -14.27
CA GLY A 439 1.59 -26.46 -13.22
C GLY A 439 1.17 -25.61 -12.05
N PHE A 440 0.42 -26.22 -11.13
CA PHE A 440 0.01 -25.51 -9.93
C PHE A 440 -0.06 -26.43 -8.73
N GLN A 441 0.16 -25.83 -7.58
CA GLN A 441 -0.15 -26.41 -6.29
C GLN A 441 -1.49 -25.83 -5.82
N TRP A 442 -2.27 -26.61 -5.08
CA TRP A 442 -3.52 -26.15 -4.47
C TRP A 442 -3.73 -26.65 -3.05
N ILE A 443 -4.46 -25.87 -2.26
CA ILE A 443 -4.89 -26.18 -0.90
C ILE A 443 -6.38 -25.92 -0.81
N SER A 444 -7.15 -26.91 -0.36
CA SER A 444 -8.45 -26.62 0.25
C SER A 444 -8.22 -26.43 1.73
N VAL A 445 -8.31 -25.19 2.21
CA VAL A 445 -7.79 -24.84 3.55
C VAL A 445 -8.75 -25.26 4.66
N GLY A 446 -10.06 -25.12 4.43
CA GLY A 446 -11.09 -25.46 5.40
C GLY A 446 -10.83 -24.86 6.79
N SER A 447 -10.89 -25.72 7.81
CA SER A 447 -10.71 -25.39 9.23
C SER A 447 -9.34 -24.81 9.60
N GLY A 448 -8.32 -24.97 8.74
CA GLY A 448 -7.06 -24.27 8.90
C GLY A 448 -5.83 -25.05 8.47
N ILE A 449 -4.85 -24.32 7.93
CA ILE A 449 -3.51 -24.82 7.62
C ILE A 449 -2.48 -23.80 8.04
N GLU A 450 -1.25 -24.25 8.31
CA GLU A 450 -0.08 -23.37 8.31
C GLU A 450 0.88 -23.86 7.23
N HIS A 451 1.41 -22.95 6.43
CA HIS A 451 2.26 -23.31 5.29
C HIS A 451 3.33 -22.27 4.97
N ALA A 452 4.32 -22.66 4.17
CA ALA A 452 5.39 -21.80 3.68
C ALA A 452 5.61 -22.06 2.18
N GLU A 453 5.89 -21.01 1.42
CA GLU A 453 5.85 -21.07 -0.04
C GLU A 453 6.91 -20.19 -0.74
N GLY A 454 7.16 -20.52 -2.00
CA GLY A 454 8.01 -19.76 -2.90
C GLY A 454 9.43 -20.32 -3.03
N GLY A 455 10.13 -19.83 -4.07
CA GLY A 455 11.43 -20.36 -4.47
C GLY A 455 11.30 -21.56 -5.41
N GLY A 456 12.42 -22.22 -5.71
CA GLY A 456 12.48 -23.37 -6.62
C GLY A 456 12.94 -23.05 -8.04
N THR A 457 12.77 -21.81 -8.52
CA THR A 457 13.25 -21.39 -9.85
C THR A 457 14.77 -21.17 -9.85
N ALA A 458 15.50 -21.72 -10.82
CA ALA A 458 16.96 -21.62 -10.85
C ALA A 458 17.45 -20.22 -11.22
N LYS A 459 18.71 -19.91 -10.87
CA LYS A 459 19.29 -18.58 -11.11
C LYS A 459 19.36 -18.32 -12.61
N GLY A 460 18.83 -17.18 -13.05
CA GLY A 460 18.82 -16.79 -14.46
C GLY A 460 17.62 -17.30 -15.26
N GLU A 461 16.80 -18.19 -14.68
CA GLU A 461 15.51 -18.58 -15.29
C GLU A 461 14.42 -17.54 -14.97
N THR A 462 13.41 -17.44 -15.82
CA THR A 462 12.22 -16.60 -15.57
C THR A 462 11.31 -17.29 -14.56
N GLN A 463 10.81 -16.53 -13.59
CA GLN A 463 9.66 -16.90 -12.75
C GLN A 463 8.46 -16.02 -13.11
N HIS A 464 7.32 -16.64 -13.35
CA HIS A 464 6.04 -15.95 -13.54
C HIS A 464 4.92 -16.84 -13.06
N GLY A 465 4.10 -16.34 -12.14
CA GLY A 465 2.98 -17.10 -11.63
C GLY A 465 1.95 -16.24 -10.90
N PHE A 466 0.93 -16.92 -10.38
CA PHE A 466 -0.24 -16.31 -9.80
C PHE A 466 -0.62 -17.02 -8.48
N GLN A 467 -0.81 -16.25 -7.41
CA GLN A 467 -1.44 -16.71 -6.18
C GLN A 467 -2.93 -16.37 -6.25
N ILE A 468 -3.80 -17.37 -6.18
CA ILE A 468 -5.24 -17.18 -6.36
C ILE A 468 -5.97 -17.74 -5.15
N TRP A 469 -6.80 -16.92 -4.51
CA TRP A 469 -7.64 -17.31 -3.38
C TRP A 469 -9.10 -17.29 -3.80
N LEU A 470 -9.80 -18.36 -3.44
CA LEU A 470 -11.20 -18.58 -3.74
C LEU A 470 -11.97 -18.75 -2.43
N ASN A 471 -13.02 -17.95 -2.24
CA ASN A 471 -13.90 -18.11 -1.11
C ASN A 471 -14.65 -19.45 -1.24
N VAL A 472 -14.94 -20.07 -0.10
CA VAL A 472 -15.77 -21.28 -0.05
C VAL A 472 -17.06 -20.99 0.73
N PRO A 473 -18.18 -21.64 0.39
CA PRO A 473 -19.43 -21.49 1.13
C PRO A 473 -19.26 -21.82 2.62
N LYS A 474 -20.04 -21.18 3.49
CA LYS A 474 -19.99 -21.36 4.95
C LYS A 474 -19.98 -22.83 5.37
N ALA A 475 -20.77 -23.66 4.68
CA ALA A 475 -20.86 -25.09 4.95
C ALA A 475 -19.52 -25.85 4.81
N HIS A 476 -18.55 -25.31 4.06
CA HIS A 476 -17.26 -25.92 3.77
C HIS A 476 -16.08 -25.22 4.48
N LYS A 477 -16.31 -24.10 5.17
CA LYS A 477 -15.24 -23.36 5.87
C LYS A 477 -14.63 -24.12 7.05
N ALA A 478 -15.29 -25.17 7.54
CA ALA A 478 -14.81 -26.02 8.62
C ALA A 478 -14.36 -27.41 8.15
N ASP A 479 -14.32 -27.66 6.83
CA ASP A 479 -13.87 -28.93 6.28
C ASP A 479 -12.40 -29.22 6.67
N ASP A 480 -12.00 -30.47 6.54
CA ASP A 480 -10.61 -30.87 6.73
C ASP A 480 -9.74 -30.27 5.62
N PRO A 481 -8.54 -29.76 5.97
CA PRO A 481 -7.62 -29.27 4.96
C PRO A 481 -7.18 -30.41 4.03
N ALA A 482 -7.06 -30.09 2.75
CA ALA A 482 -6.57 -31.00 1.70
C ALA A 482 -5.56 -30.28 0.82
N TYR A 483 -4.66 -31.05 0.22
CA TYR A 483 -3.56 -30.55 -0.58
C TYR A 483 -3.42 -31.36 -1.87
N GLY A 484 -2.93 -30.72 -2.94
CA GLY A 484 -2.46 -31.43 -4.11
C GLY A 484 -1.60 -30.58 -5.03
N THR A 485 -0.91 -31.27 -5.93
CA THR A 485 -0.09 -30.68 -6.99
C THR A 485 -0.55 -31.21 -8.34
N VAL A 486 -0.60 -30.32 -9.34
CA VAL A 486 -0.99 -30.60 -10.71
C VAL A 486 0.19 -30.26 -11.62
N SER A 487 0.77 -31.29 -12.21
CA SER A 487 1.84 -31.15 -13.22
C SER A 487 1.26 -30.78 -14.58
N SER A 488 2.14 -30.39 -15.51
CA SER A 488 1.80 -30.07 -16.90
C SER A 488 1.00 -31.15 -17.60
N GLU A 489 1.33 -32.42 -17.35
CA GLU A 489 0.69 -33.63 -17.91
C GLU A 489 -0.80 -33.74 -17.55
N LEU A 490 -1.19 -33.14 -16.42
CA LEU A 490 -2.55 -33.17 -15.88
C LEU A 490 -3.37 -31.93 -16.29
N LEU A 491 -2.73 -30.92 -16.89
CA LEU A 491 -3.41 -29.76 -17.44
C LEU A 491 -4.04 -30.11 -18.79
N THR A 492 -5.20 -29.52 -19.06
CA THR A 492 -5.86 -29.66 -20.36
C THR A 492 -5.72 -28.36 -21.14
N ASP A 493 -4.96 -28.42 -22.23
CA ASP A 493 -4.80 -27.33 -23.18
C ASP A 493 -5.69 -27.56 -24.40
N PHE A 494 -6.27 -26.47 -24.91
CA PHE A 494 -7.06 -26.42 -26.13
C PHE A 494 -6.41 -25.45 -27.09
N ASP A 495 -5.70 -25.99 -28.09
CA ASP A 495 -5.05 -25.20 -29.12
C ASP A 495 -5.98 -24.95 -30.31
N SER A 496 -5.84 -23.77 -30.91
CA SER A 496 -6.54 -23.33 -32.10
C SER A 496 -5.65 -22.44 -32.96
N GLU A 497 -6.09 -22.11 -34.16
CA GLU A 497 -5.40 -21.13 -35.02
C GLU A 497 -5.39 -19.71 -34.44
N HIS A 498 -6.18 -19.43 -33.40
CA HIS A 498 -6.27 -18.12 -32.74
C HIS A 498 -5.47 -18.04 -31.43
N GLY A 499 -4.88 -19.16 -30.99
CA GLY A 499 -4.17 -19.26 -29.72
C GLY A 499 -4.56 -20.48 -28.91
N ARG A 500 -4.29 -20.44 -27.61
CA ARG A 500 -4.45 -21.55 -26.67
C ARG A 500 -5.28 -21.16 -25.47
N ALA A 501 -6.15 -22.05 -25.04
CA ALA A 501 -6.87 -21.97 -23.78
C ALA A 501 -6.44 -23.12 -22.86
N ARG A 502 -5.87 -22.80 -21.70
CA ARG A 502 -5.47 -23.77 -20.68
C ARG A 502 -6.48 -23.79 -19.54
N LEU A 503 -7.12 -24.94 -19.37
CA LEU A 503 -8.18 -25.11 -18.37
C LEU A 503 -7.58 -25.40 -16.98
N LEU A 504 -7.72 -24.45 -16.06
CA LEU A 504 -7.25 -24.58 -14.68
C LEU A 504 -8.34 -25.17 -13.77
N ALA A 505 -9.56 -24.65 -13.86
CA ALA A 505 -10.70 -25.06 -13.03
C ALA A 505 -12.02 -25.00 -13.81
N GLY A 506 -12.98 -25.85 -13.46
CA GLY A 506 -14.32 -25.81 -14.02
C GLY A 506 -14.47 -26.46 -15.40
N PRO A 507 -15.68 -26.35 -15.99
CA PRO A 507 -15.97 -26.96 -17.29
C PRO A 507 -15.49 -26.10 -18.45
N TYR A 508 -14.83 -26.68 -19.46
CA TYR A 508 -14.54 -26.03 -20.75
C TYR A 508 -14.30 -27.08 -21.83
N GLY A 509 -14.85 -26.87 -23.03
CA GLY A 509 -14.65 -27.79 -24.16
C GLY A 509 -15.04 -29.26 -23.90
N GLY A 510 -16.03 -29.49 -23.01
CA GLY A 510 -16.44 -30.84 -22.60
C GLY A 510 -15.47 -31.56 -21.64
N LYS A 511 -14.48 -30.85 -21.10
CA LYS A 511 -13.55 -31.31 -20.07
C LYS A 511 -13.72 -30.51 -18.78
N GLU A 512 -13.13 -31.02 -17.71
CA GLU A 512 -13.13 -30.40 -16.38
C GLU A 512 -11.69 -30.06 -15.97
N GLY A 513 -11.50 -28.89 -15.35
CA GLY A 513 -10.20 -28.45 -14.88
C GLY A 513 -9.63 -29.30 -13.75
N ALA A 514 -8.31 -29.24 -13.61
CA ALA A 514 -7.59 -30.05 -12.63
C ALA A 514 -7.72 -29.50 -11.19
N PHE A 515 -7.96 -28.20 -11.02
CA PHE A 515 -8.10 -27.59 -9.70
C PHE A 515 -9.40 -28.05 -9.04
N LYS A 516 -9.28 -28.65 -7.86
CA LYS A 516 -10.40 -29.18 -7.09
C LYS A 516 -10.85 -28.14 -6.08
N THR A 517 -12.07 -27.65 -6.24
CA THR A 517 -12.71 -26.71 -5.32
C THR A 517 -14.17 -27.09 -5.07
N LYS A 518 -14.72 -26.63 -3.94
CA LYS A 518 -16.15 -26.76 -3.61
C LYS A 518 -17.02 -25.68 -4.26
N GLN A 519 -16.41 -24.72 -4.95
CA GLN A 519 -17.12 -23.64 -5.61
C GLN A 519 -17.32 -23.92 -7.10
N SER A 520 -18.46 -23.50 -7.63
CA SER A 520 -18.74 -23.50 -9.07
C SER A 520 -18.00 -22.35 -9.73
N VAL A 521 -16.80 -22.63 -10.23
CA VAL A 521 -15.97 -21.68 -11.00
C VAL A 521 -15.52 -22.27 -12.32
N GLN A 522 -15.09 -21.39 -13.22
CA GLN A 522 -14.35 -21.66 -14.43
C GLN A 522 -13.15 -20.71 -14.45
N MET A 523 -11.95 -21.29 -14.54
CA MET A 523 -10.69 -20.54 -14.58
C MET A 523 -9.85 -21.03 -15.75
N ILE A 524 -9.49 -20.11 -16.63
CA ILE A 524 -8.81 -20.41 -17.89
C ILE A 524 -7.68 -19.42 -18.11
N ASP A 525 -6.51 -19.93 -18.48
CA ASP A 525 -5.37 -19.15 -18.95
C ASP A 525 -5.37 -19.12 -20.48
N PHE A 526 -5.66 -17.95 -21.07
CA PHE A 526 -5.71 -17.74 -22.51
C PHE A 526 -4.44 -17.07 -23.00
N GLU A 527 -3.86 -17.66 -24.05
CA GLU A 527 -2.82 -17.05 -24.87
C GLU A 527 -3.41 -16.80 -26.26
N VAL A 528 -3.69 -15.54 -26.59
CA VAL A 528 -4.29 -15.12 -27.87
C VAL A 528 -3.20 -14.54 -28.76
N ILE A 529 -3.04 -15.09 -29.96
CA ILE A 529 -1.97 -14.67 -30.88
C ILE A 529 -2.24 -13.25 -31.43
N PRO A 530 -1.21 -12.55 -31.95
CA PRO A 530 -1.35 -11.23 -32.53
C PRO A 530 -2.54 -11.08 -33.48
N ARG A 531 -3.37 -10.05 -33.22
CA ARG A 531 -4.52 -9.67 -34.06
C ARG A 531 -5.58 -10.76 -34.24
N ALA A 532 -5.56 -11.81 -33.43
CA ALA A 532 -6.60 -12.84 -33.41
C ALA A 532 -7.70 -12.49 -32.40
N ALA A 533 -8.82 -13.21 -32.50
CA ALA A 533 -9.93 -13.11 -31.58
C ALA A 533 -10.28 -14.49 -31.04
N PHE A 534 -10.66 -14.54 -29.77
CA PHE A 534 -11.15 -15.73 -29.10
C PHE A 534 -12.58 -15.47 -28.60
N CYS A 535 -13.52 -16.35 -28.96
CA CYS A 535 -14.89 -16.31 -28.45
C CYS A 535 -15.10 -17.47 -27.48
N HIS A 536 -15.70 -17.18 -26.32
CA HIS A 536 -15.97 -18.18 -25.30
C HIS A 536 -17.37 -18.01 -24.70
N GLN A 537 -18.16 -19.08 -24.70
CA GLN A 537 -19.48 -19.10 -24.10
C GLN A 537 -19.38 -19.31 -22.59
N ILE A 538 -19.69 -18.29 -21.79
CA ILE A 538 -19.69 -18.40 -20.33
C ILE A 538 -20.96 -19.14 -19.86
N PRO A 539 -20.84 -20.21 -19.04
CA PRO A 539 -22.00 -20.92 -18.51
C PRO A 539 -22.98 -19.99 -17.78
N GLU A 540 -24.28 -20.13 -18.01
CA GLU A 540 -25.31 -19.17 -17.54
C GLU A 540 -25.33 -18.94 -16.03
N HIS A 541 -24.90 -19.92 -15.24
CA HIS A 541 -24.91 -19.85 -13.77
C HIS A 541 -23.69 -19.10 -13.18
N MET A 542 -22.73 -18.68 -14.02
CA MET A 542 -21.56 -17.91 -13.59
C MET A 542 -21.88 -16.41 -13.61
N GLU A 543 -22.18 -15.83 -12.46
CA GLU A 543 -22.64 -14.45 -12.31
C GLU A 543 -21.49 -13.43 -12.29
N THR A 544 -20.33 -13.84 -11.77
CA THR A 544 -19.12 -13.02 -11.76
C THR A 544 -18.25 -13.44 -12.92
N VAL A 545 -17.83 -12.48 -13.75
CA VAL A 545 -16.91 -12.71 -14.88
C VAL A 545 -15.87 -11.60 -14.90
N LEU A 546 -14.61 -11.98 -14.66
CA LEU A 546 -13.44 -11.10 -14.68
C LEU A 546 -12.43 -11.58 -15.72
N VAL A 547 -11.81 -10.65 -16.43
CA VAL A 547 -10.70 -10.93 -17.33
C VAL A 547 -9.51 -10.10 -16.89
N TYR A 548 -8.44 -10.75 -16.45
CA TYR A 548 -7.18 -10.11 -16.08
C TYR A 548 -6.15 -10.26 -17.20
N CYS A 549 -5.80 -9.16 -17.85
CA CYS A 549 -4.76 -9.14 -18.90
C CYS A 549 -3.40 -8.94 -18.24
N TYR A 550 -2.57 -9.98 -18.20
CA TYR A 550 -1.24 -9.91 -17.58
C TYR A 550 -0.14 -9.55 -18.58
N ARG A 551 -0.37 -9.75 -19.89
CA ARG A 551 0.60 -9.44 -20.96
C ARG A 551 -0.10 -8.98 -22.22
N GLY A 552 0.52 -8.02 -22.93
CA GLY A 552 0.06 -7.54 -24.22
C GLY A 552 -1.15 -6.61 -24.08
N SER A 553 -2.13 -6.75 -24.96
CA SER A 553 -3.35 -5.94 -24.88
C SER A 553 -4.54 -6.66 -25.52
N LEU A 554 -5.73 -6.42 -24.96
CA LEU A 554 -6.99 -6.95 -25.45
C LEU A 554 -7.99 -5.83 -25.75
N ARG A 555 -8.95 -6.12 -26.62
CA ARG A 555 -10.27 -5.51 -26.61
C ARG A 555 -11.28 -6.56 -26.13
N VAL A 556 -12.13 -6.19 -25.17
CA VAL A 556 -13.02 -7.13 -24.47
C VAL A 556 -14.48 -6.70 -24.56
N GLY A 557 -15.36 -7.68 -24.70
CA GLY A 557 -16.82 -7.53 -24.65
C GLY A 557 -17.43 -6.87 -25.89
N ALA A 558 -18.75 -6.69 -25.85
CA ALA A 558 -19.56 -6.17 -26.96
C ALA A 558 -19.11 -4.77 -27.44
N GLU A 559 -18.62 -3.93 -26.52
CA GLU A 559 -18.15 -2.58 -26.82
C GLU A 559 -16.69 -2.57 -27.32
N GLY A 560 -15.98 -3.71 -27.25
CA GLY A 560 -14.56 -3.82 -27.54
C GLY A 560 -13.74 -2.84 -26.71
N LYS A 561 -13.96 -2.81 -25.39
CA LYS A 561 -13.24 -1.93 -24.45
C LYS A 561 -11.77 -2.32 -24.42
N SER A 562 -10.88 -1.33 -24.47
CA SER A 562 -9.45 -1.55 -24.32
C SER A 562 -9.13 -2.11 -22.93
N LEU A 563 -8.36 -3.18 -22.89
CA LEU A 563 -7.84 -3.84 -21.71
C LEU A 563 -6.32 -4.04 -21.89
N PRO A 564 -5.50 -3.04 -21.50
CA PRO A 564 -4.05 -3.14 -21.53
C PRO A 564 -3.52 -4.20 -20.55
N ALA A 565 -2.25 -4.56 -20.66
CA ALA A 565 -1.57 -5.35 -19.63
C ALA A 565 -1.71 -4.73 -18.23
N GLN A 566 -1.72 -5.58 -17.20
CA GLN A 566 -1.90 -5.23 -15.80
C GLN A 566 -3.22 -4.49 -15.52
N HIS A 567 -4.26 -4.80 -16.30
CA HIS A 567 -5.62 -4.33 -16.06
C HIS A 567 -6.60 -5.51 -15.95
N VAL A 568 -7.66 -5.29 -15.20
CA VAL A 568 -8.78 -6.23 -15.05
C VAL A 568 -10.06 -5.60 -15.56
N ALA A 569 -10.82 -6.36 -16.35
CA ALA A 569 -12.18 -6.04 -16.76
C ALA A 569 -13.18 -6.87 -15.94
N ARG A 570 -14.27 -6.23 -15.49
CA ARG A 570 -15.45 -6.92 -14.96
C ARG A 570 -16.58 -6.82 -15.97
N LEU A 571 -17.13 -7.96 -16.37
CA LEU A 571 -18.22 -8.06 -17.33
C LEU A 571 -19.56 -8.27 -16.63
N ASP A 572 -20.66 -7.97 -17.33
CA ASP A 572 -22.01 -8.24 -16.82
C ASP A 572 -22.39 -9.72 -16.97
N GLY A 573 -22.14 -10.48 -15.91
CA GLY A 573 -22.56 -11.87 -15.81
C GLY A 573 -24.02 -12.08 -15.38
N ASN A 574 -24.84 -11.04 -15.20
CA ASN A 574 -26.26 -11.21 -14.82
C ASN A 574 -27.18 -11.38 -16.04
N SER A 575 -26.75 -10.92 -17.22
CA SER A 575 -27.52 -11.14 -18.44
C SER A 575 -27.49 -12.61 -18.83
N ARG A 576 -28.66 -13.22 -19.01
CA ARG A 576 -28.80 -14.58 -19.55
C ARG A 576 -28.75 -14.62 -21.08
N ALA A 577 -29.12 -13.52 -21.73
CA ALA A 577 -29.09 -13.41 -23.18
C ALA A 577 -27.68 -13.10 -23.71
N HIS A 578 -26.85 -12.45 -22.90
CA HIS A 578 -25.52 -11.98 -23.27
C HIS A 578 -24.45 -12.76 -22.50
N ARG A 579 -23.94 -13.85 -23.07
CA ARG A 579 -23.04 -14.82 -22.42
C ARG A 579 -21.75 -15.10 -23.19
N GLU A 580 -21.61 -14.57 -24.40
CA GLU A 580 -20.42 -14.76 -25.21
C GLU A 580 -19.35 -13.73 -24.83
N LEU A 581 -18.21 -14.21 -24.35
CA LEU A 581 -17.03 -13.41 -24.08
C LEU A 581 -16.17 -13.33 -25.35
N LEU A 582 -15.90 -12.11 -25.80
CA LEU A 582 -14.98 -11.82 -26.89
C LEU A 582 -13.66 -11.27 -26.34
N LEU A 583 -12.54 -11.85 -26.77
CA LEU A 583 -11.18 -11.44 -26.46
C LEU A 583 -10.43 -11.17 -27.78
N GLU A 584 -10.24 -9.92 -28.17
CA GLU A 584 -9.48 -9.56 -29.37
C GLU A 584 -8.09 -9.07 -28.99
N ALA A 585 -7.04 -9.74 -29.44
CA ALA A 585 -5.68 -9.33 -29.14
C ALA A 585 -5.18 -8.16 -29.99
N GLY A 586 -4.34 -7.33 -29.39
CA GLY A 586 -3.58 -6.29 -30.09
C GLY A 586 -2.46 -6.84 -30.97
N GLU A 587 -1.57 -5.96 -31.40
CA GLU A 587 -0.51 -6.27 -32.38
C GLU A 587 0.55 -7.25 -31.86
N GLU A 588 0.74 -7.33 -30.55
CA GLU A 588 1.74 -8.21 -29.91
C GLU A 588 1.12 -9.49 -29.33
N GLY A 589 -0.18 -9.71 -29.54
CA GLY A 589 -0.92 -10.77 -28.86
C GLY A 589 -1.30 -10.37 -27.42
N ALA A 590 -1.85 -11.34 -26.68
CA ALA A 590 -2.21 -11.14 -25.28
C ALA A 590 -2.19 -12.43 -24.48
N GLY A 591 -1.81 -12.31 -23.20
CA GLY A 591 -1.99 -13.34 -22.20
C GLY A 591 -2.97 -12.85 -21.13
N CYS A 592 -4.01 -13.63 -20.84
CA CYS A 592 -5.01 -13.25 -19.84
C CYS A 592 -5.60 -14.45 -19.08
N LEU A 593 -5.99 -14.19 -17.82
CA LEU A 593 -6.75 -15.12 -17.00
C LEU A 593 -8.24 -14.74 -17.02
N LEU A 594 -9.08 -15.73 -17.30
CA LEU A 594 -10.53 -15.67 -17.09
C LEU A 594 -10.87 -16.22 -15.71
N PHE A 595 -11.68 -15.47 -14.97
CA PHE A 595 -12.32 -15.90 -13.73
C PHE A 595 -13.83 -15.78 -13.88
N ALA A 596 -14.53 -16.90 -14.05
CA ALA A 596 -15.99 -16.94 -14.09
C ALA A 596 -16.51 -17.79 -12.93
N GLY A 597 -17.45 -17.27 -12.12
CA GLY A 597 -17.88 -17.95 -10.90
C GLY A 597 -19.31 -17.65 -10.52
N LYS A 598 -19.98 -18.64 -9.91
CA LYS A 598 -21.26 -18.41 -9.23
C LYS A 598 -20.99 -17.66 -7.93
N ARG A 599 -21.75 -16.60 -7.65
CA ARG A 599 -21.58 -15.85 -6.39
C ARG A 599 -22.03 -16.70 -5.20
N ILE A 600 -21.31 -16.60 -4.09
CA ILE A 600 -21.72 -17.24 -2.84
C ILE A 600 -22.86 -16.45 -2.21
N ASN A 601 -22.82 -15.12 -2.31
CA ASN A 601 -23.79 -14.22 -1.66
C ASN A 601 -23.89 -14.42 -0.13
N GLU A 602 -22.79 -14.80 0.51
CA GLU A 602 -22.64 -14.87 1.96
C GLU A 602 -21.77 -13.72 2.49
N SER A 603 -21.80 -13.49 3.80
CA SER A 603 -20.92 -12.49 4.41
C SER A 603 -19.46 -12.94 4.33
N ILE A 604 -18.59 -12.01 3.93
CA ILE A 604 -17.14 -12.19 3.92
C ILE A 604 -16.58 -11.43 5.12
N ALA A 605 -16.29 -12.15 6.20
CA ALA A 605 -15.53 -11.62 7.33
C ALA A 605 -14.05 -11.97 7.12
N TRP A 606 -13.29 -11.03 6.55
CA TRP A 606 -11.89 -11.23 6.19
C TRP A 606 -10.96 -10.31 6.98
N HIS A 607 -9.92 -10.90 7.60
CA HIS A 607 -8.80 -10.15 8.14
C HIS A 607 -7.49 -10.93 8.01
N GLY A 608 -6.55 -10.39 7.22
CA GLY A 608 -5.25 -11.02 6.97
C GLY A 608 -5.41 -12.44 6.38
N PRO A 609 -4.84 -13.48 7.02
CA PRO A 609 -4.89 -14.86 6.52
C PRO A 609 -6.23 -15.60 6.73
N PHE A 610 -7.18 -15.00 7.44
CA PHE A 610 -8.41 -15.70 7.84
C PHE A 610 -9.64 -15.13 7.13
N VAL A 611 -10.42 -16.02 6.49
CA VAL A 611 -11.66 -15.69 5.80
C VAL A 611 -12.81 -16.49 6.39
N ALA A 612 -13.56 -15.87 7.29
CA ALA A 612 -14.71 -16.46 7.96
C ALA A 612 -16.04 -15.94 7.40
N SER A 613 -17.15 -16.48 7.89
CA SER A 613 -18.49 -15.98 7.56
C SER A 613 -18.97 -14.90 8.55
N ASP A 614 -18.40 -14.84 9.76
CA ASP A 614 -18.66 -13.77 10.70
C ASP A 614 -17.43 -13.36 11.54
N LYS A 615 -17.56 -12.25 12.26
CA LYS A 615 -16.45 -11.69 13.06
C LYS A 615 -16.11 -12.54 14.29
N LYS A 616 -17.05 -13.32 14.81
CA LYS A 616 -16.80 -14.18 15.98
C LYS A 616 -15.87 -15.32 15.58
N GLU A 617 -16.12 -15.95 14.43
CA GLU A 617 -15.26 -16.97 13.84
C GLU A 617 -13.83 -16.44 13.62
N LEU A 618 -13.67 -15.21 13.09
CA LEU A 618 -12.34 -14.57 12.96
C LEU A 618 -11.63 -14.43 14.30
N VAL A 619 -12.31 -13.90 15.32
CA VAL A 619 -11.71 -13.72 16.66
C VAL A 619 -11.27 -15.05 17.25
N MET A 620 -12.06 -16.11 17.05
CA MET A 620 -11.71 -17.46 17.52
C MET A 620 -10.49 -18.02 16.77
N ALA A 621 -10.39 -17.81 15.45
CA ALA A 621 -9.22 -18.24 14.67
C ALA A 621 -7.92 -17.53 15.12
N PHE A 622 -7.99 -16.20 15.35
CA PHE A 622 -6.83 -15.46 15.87
C PHE A 622 -6.42 -15.92 17.27
N ARG A 623 -7.38 -16.22 18.15
CA ARG A 623 -7.09 -16.79 19.48
C ARG A 623 -6.38 -18.13 19.38
N ALA A 624 -6.92 -19.04 18.58
CA ALA A 624 -6.33 -20.36 18.36
C ALA A 624 -4.90 -20.27 17.77
N TYR A 625 -4.66 -19.28 16.91
CA TYR A 625 -3.30 -19.02 16.40
C TYR A 625 -2.36 -18.48 17.48
N GLN A 626 -2.83 -17.57 18.33
CA GLN A 626 -2.04 -16.97 19.41
C GLN A 626 -1.70 -17.95 20.53
N ASP A 627 -2.62 -18.87 20.88
CA ASP A 627 -2.39 -19.88 21.92
C ASP A 627 -1.68 -21.14 21.42
N GLY A 628 -1.41 -21.23 20.11
CA GLY A 628 -0.72 -22.36 19.48
C GLY A 628 -1.59 -23.60 19.23
N SER A 629 -2.91 -23.51 19.45
CA SER A 629 -3.84 -24.61 19.14
C SER A 629 -4.15 -24.72 17.63
N PHE A 630 -3.97 -23.65 16.87
CA PHE A 630 -4.08 -23.62 15.41
C PHE A 630 -2.77 -24.03 14.71
N PRO A 631 -2.83 -24.71 13.54
CA PRO A 631 -4.03 -25.27 12.92
C PRO A 631 -4.53 -26.50 13.70
N PRO A 632 -5.85 -26.76 13.72
CA PRO A 632 -6.42 -27.86 14.49
C PRO A 632 -5.98 -29.23 13.96
N LYS A 633 -5.69 -29.33 12.66
CA LYS A 633 -5.14 -30.53 12.02
C LYS A 633 -3.70 -30.29 11.59
N ARG A 634 -2.83 -31.13 12.12
CA ARG A 634 -1.39 -31.12 11.81
C ARG A 634 -0.78 -32.47 12.13
N VAL A 635 0.37 -32.73 11.53
CA VAL A 635 1.20 -33.89 11.90
C VAL A 635 1.74 -33.76 13.33
N PRO A 636 2.02 -34.89 14.02
CA PRO A 636 2.48 -34.87 15.40
C PRO A 636 3.97 -34.53 15.59
N TRP A 637 4.69 -34.19 14.53
CA TRP A 637 6.10 -33.76 14.57
C TRP A 637 6.24 -32.30 14.14
N ASP A 638 7.44 -31.72 14.30
CA ASP A 638 7.74 -30.36 13.85
C ASP A 638 7.78 -30.28 12.31
N TYR A 639 6.63 -30.05 11.70
CA TYR A 639 6.47 -29.91 10.25
C TYR A 639 7.25 -28.72 9.66
N ARG A 640 7.71 -27.78 10.51
CA ARG A 640 8.53 -26.65 10.05
C ARG A 640 9.98 -27.03 9.78
N LYS A 641 10.40 -28.23 10.17
CA LYS A 641 11.76 -28.75 10.03
C LYS A 641 11.77 -30.00 9.16
N ALA A 642 12.42 -29.92 8.01
CA ALA A 642 12.63 -31.06 7.12
C ALA A 642 13.33 -32.23 7.83
N ALA A 643 14.23 -31.94 8.78
CA ALA A 643 14.92 -32.96 9.57
C ALA A 643 14.02 -33.72 10.56
N ALA A 644 12.86 -33.16 10.92
CA ALA A 644 11.89 -33.82 11.83
C ALA A 644 10.90 -34.71 11.07
N MET A 645 10.93 -34.70 9.73
CA MET A 645 10.04 -35.50 8.89
C MET A 645 10.39 -36.99 9.02
N PRO A 646 9.40 -37.87 9.27
CA PRO A 646 9.62 -39.32 9.27
C PRO A 646 10.20 -39.77 7.93
N LYS A 647 11.18 -40.68 7.98
CA LYS A 647 11.82 -41.27 6.80
C LYS A 647 11.03 -42.44 6.24
#